data_AF-A0A836UKI4-F1
#
_entry.id   AF-A0A836UKI4-F1
#
_cell.length_a   1.000
_cell.length_b   1.000
_cell.length_c   1.000
_cell.angle_alpha   90.00
_cell.angle_beta   90.00
_cell.angle_gamma   90.00
#
_symmetry.space_group_name_H-M   'P 1'
#
loop_
_entity.id
_entity.type
_entity.pdbx_description
1 polymer ?
#
loop_
_entity_poly.entity_id
_entity_poly.type
_entity_poly.pdbx_seq_one_letter_code
_entity_poly.pdbx_strand_id
1 'polypeptide(L)'
;MIKKFYNEEIEDFCTRILYFFNTIDSFFIFAGFLGAFLCATDDYPIQWFIIFGVITIFAILISDFHPLFIALSLPHVFFLFYLLEVPLSIALTSGLYCLGITLVTQFVFMGLPDSIVGRDIRIAFIKIYNSLTTIAPTTCSVPITLFFSWFFCINLLSSKYASSVPLEYSIITMLSMGFAAGLTWFFRPHTYVSKFTKPPASKEYFRRVVIMNIDGCRFDHFKSLDLPTARRLENEGTCVENGATTVYRALTNPAFASILTACPPTIHGVKNNNFGQHIRTQGIPDIVSTILYGSMHVKHFSKDEWETKIVSLPTTSIYGCDEEMVKQFKEDFETRKDTRLFVMDFSEADFLGHAYGSNSKNYKSAIQRVDKRIGSVVDWLRENKRGDDTAIVVCSDHGMYNIDHSYLLFDEEKYVPFIMEGKGIAKGRKVQGDVSIMDIGLTVCYLLGVPYPLRSKGRVLVEAIEESNKKIVDERIALLFNEIHHDLEASDYDKSHPEIMVGDSKWYIEKLNLIRDNSNRSSIDVLDFGCGTGFVSKTMQQNNFPCSKLVCLDPSSGMLNAAQNKLNGTPNLKFVRSLNEIQNDTFDLITVNSVLHHFPNPGELIQTLERFLKPGGRIIGGHEPNLSFTYNPLAMLAARLYKKIGGRVSFP
;
A
#
# COMPACT_ATOMS: atom_id res chain seq x y z
N MET A 1 -35.31 29.50 -0.93
CA MET A 1 -35.92 28.15 -1.00
C MET A 1 -34.90 27.06 -0.69
N ILE A 2 -33.73 27.04 -1.36
CA ILE A 2 -32.63 26.09 -1.10
C ILE A 2 -32.25 26.03 0.39
N LYS A 3 -31.93 27.17 1.04
CA LYS A 3 -31.60 27.19 2.50
C LYS A 3 -32.69 26.68 3.46
N LYS A 4 -33.94 26.51 3.01
CA LYS A 4 -35.05 25.97 3.82
C LYS A 4 -35.18 24.44 3.73
N PHE A 5 -34.66 23.84 2.66
CA PHE A 5 -34.78 22.41 2.36
C PHE A 5 -33.42 21.73 2.19
N TYR A 6 -32.32 22.47 2.21
CA TYR A 6 -30.98 21.93 1.98
C TYR A 6 -30.26 21.75 3.30
N ASN A 7 -29.87 20.52 3.61
CA ASN A 7 -29.06 20.14 4.76
C ASN A 7 -28.07 19.02 4.33
N GLU A 8 -27.20 18.62 5.26
CA GLU A 8 -26.21 17.57 5.02
C GLU A 8 -26.84 16.22 4.63
N GLU A 9 -27.98 15.85 5.22
CA GLU A 9 -28.68 14.59 4.90
C GLU A 9 -29.19 14.56 3.45
N ILE A 10 -29.69 15.70 2.97
CA ILE A 10 -30.17 15.85 1.59
C ILE A 10 -28.99 15.90 0.63
N GLU A 11 -27.88 16.54 1.00
CA GLU A 11 -26.65 16.48 0.20
C GLU A 11 -26.07 15.06 0.12
N ASP A 12 -26.05 14.31 1.23
CA ASP A 12 -25.63 12.90 1.28
C ASP A 12 -26.52 12.06 0.36
N PHE A 13 -27.84 12.16 0.49
CA PHE A 13 -28.80 11.46 -0.37
C PHE A 13 -28.65 11.81 -1.86
N CYS A 14 -28.53 13.10 -2.18
CA CYS A 14 -28.33 13.53 -3.57
C CYS A 14 -27.00 13.03 -4.12
N THR A 15 -25.90 13.16 -3.38
CA THR A 15 -24.57 12.71 -3.82
C THR A 15 -24.53 11.20 -4.02
N ARG A 16 -25.20 10.46 -3.14
CA ARG A 16 -25.48 9.04 -3.32
C ARG A 16 -26.19 8.76 -4.64
N ILE A 17 -27.32 9.43 -4.93
CA ILE A 17 -28.01 9.27 -6.22
C ILE A 17 -27.06 9.57 -7.39
N LEU A 18 -26.22 10.61 -7.28
CA LEU A 18 -25.21 10.92 -8.28
C LEU A 18 -24.28 9.72 -8.48
N TYR A 19 -23.73 9.12 -7.43
CA TYR A 19 -22.88 7.92 -7.57
C TYR A 19 -23.57 6.75 -8.26
N PHE A 20 -24.87 6.54 -8.06
CA PHE A 20 -25.62 5.49 -8.76
C PHE A 20 -25.53 5.66 -10.28
N PHE A 21 -25.70 6.89 -10.76
CA PHE A 21 -25.71 7.23 -12.17
C PHE A 21 -24.31 7.59 -12.72
N ASN A 22 -23.35 7.87 -11.84
CA ASN A 22 -22.01 8.29 -12.18
C ASN A 22 -21.02 7.13 -12.22
N THR A 23 -21.29 6.04 -11.51
CA THR A 23 -20.44 4.85 -11.53
C THR A 23 -21.01 3.83 -12.50
N ILE A 24 -20.15 3.26 -13.34
CA ILE A 24 -20.60 2.25 -14.31
C ILE A 24 -21.10 0.99 -13.60
N ASP A 25 -20.59 0.69 -12.39
CA ASP A 25 -20.87 -0.53 -11.62
C ASP A 25 -22.37 -0.79 -11.39
N SER A 26 -23.20 0.26 -11.29
CA SER A 26 -24.66 0.14 -11.18
C SER A 26 -25.38 0.59 -12.44
N PHE A 27 -24.88 1.63 -13.10
CA PHE A 27 -25.57 2.23 -14.24
C PHE A 27 -25.74 1.28 -15.42
N PHE A 28 -24.74 0.44 -15.72
CA PHE A 28 -24.82 -0.47 -16.88
C PHE A 28 -26.00 -1.45 -16.79
N ILE A 29 -26.36 -1.88 -15.57
CA ILE A 29 -27.49 -2.76 -15.32
C ILE A 29 -28.79 -2.02 -15.65
N PHE A 30 -28.95 -0.82 -15.11
CA PHE A 30 -30.13 0.01 -15.37
C PHE A 30 -30.28 0.32 -16.87
N ALA A 31 -29.22 0.80 -17.51
CA ALA A 31 -29.24 1.18 -18.92
C ALA A 31 -29.43 -0.02 -19.84
N GLY A 32 -28.81 -1.17 -19.53
CA GLY A 32 -28.98 -2.38 -20.33
C GLY A 32 -30.37 -3.02 -20.17
N PHE A 33 -30.95 -3.04 -18.96
CA PHE A 33 -32.34 -3.47 -18.77
C PHE A 33 -33.33 -2.55 -19.44
N LEU A 34 -33.19 -1.24 -19.27
CA LEU A 34 -34.09 -0.26 -19.90
C LEU A 34 -33.98 -0.33 -21.42
N GLY A 35 -32.76 -0.46 -21.96
CA GLY A 35 -32.53 -0.69 -23.39
C GLY A 35 -33.21 -1.97 -23.89
N ALA A 36 -33.08 -3.07 -23.15
CA ALA A 36 -33.71 -4.34 -23.51
C ALA A 36 -35.24 -4.24 -23.47
N PHE A 37 -35.79 -3.58 -22.44
CA PHE A 37 -37.23 -3.32 -22.33
C PHE A 37 -37.77 -2.50 -23.49
N LEU A 38 -37.05 -1.46 -23.92
CA LEU A 38 -37.44 -0.63 -25.07
C LEU A 38 -37.33 -1.36 -26.41
N CYS A 39 -36.46 -2.37 -26.52
CA CYS A 39 -36.29 -3.19 -27.72
C CYS A 39 -37.17 -4.44 -27.75
N ALA A 40 -37.72 -4.86 -26.60
CA ALA A 40 -38.48 -6.08 -26.47
C ALA A 40 -39.83 -5.95 -27.19
N THR A 41 -40.06 -6.80 -28.19
CA THR A 41 -41.31 -6.82 -28.97
C THR A 41 -42.25 -7.96 -28.59
N ASP A 42 -41.75 -9.00 -27.91
CA ASP A 42 -42.46 -10.25 -27.63
C ASP A 42 -42.08 -10.83 -26.26
N ASP A 43 -42.75 -11.90 -25.85
CA ASP A 43 -42.44 -12.65 -24.64
C ASP A 43 -41.05 -13.31 -24.69
N TYR A 44 -40.32 -13.22 -23.57
CA TYR A 44 -38.99 -13.82 -23.40
C TYR A 44 -39.07 -15.06 -22.50
N PRO A 45 -38.36 -16.15 -22.84
CA PRO A 45 -38.24 -17.31 -21.96
C PRO A 45 -37.55 -16.90 -20.65
N ILE A 46 -38.31 -16.82 -19.56
CA ILE A 46 -37.84 -16.23 -18.29
C ILE A 46 -36.58 -16.91 -17.74
N GLN A 47 -36.45 -18.23 -17.93
CA GLN A 47 -35.28 -18.99 -17.49
C GLN A 47 -34.02 -18.56 -18.23
N TRP A 48 -34.08 -18.48 -19.57
CA TRP A 48 -32.95 -18.06 -20.39
C TRP A 48 -32.61 -16.59 -20.15
N PHE A 49 -33.62 -15.73 -19.99
CA PHE A 49 -33.44 -14.32 -19.69
C PHE A 49 -32.67 -14.12 -18.37
N ILE A 50 -33.05 -14.85 -17.32
CA ILE A 50 -32.36 -14.82 -16.03
C ILE A 50 -30.93 -15.36 -16.17
N ILE A 51 -30.75 -16.51 -16.82
CA ILE A 51 -29.42 -17.15 -16.96
C ILE A 51 -28.45 -16.23 -17.71
N PHE A 52 -28.83 -15.75 -18.89
CA PHE A 52 -27.99 -14.84 -19.68
C PHE A 52 -27.71 -13.54 -18.93
N GLY A 53 -28.73 -12.98 -18.29
CA GLY A 53 -28.57 -11.76 -17.49
C GLY A 53 -27.56 -11.95 -16.36
N VAL A 54 -27.72 -13.01 -15.56
CA VAL A 54 -26.85 -13.31 -14.41
C VAL A 54 -25.42 -13.56 -14.87
N ILE A 55 -25.20 -14.44 -15.85
CA ILE A 55 -23.84 -14.76 -16.33
C ILE A 55 -23.18 -13.50 -16.91
N THR A 56 -23.92 -12.65 -17.63
CA THR A 56 -23.37 -11.41 -18.19
C THR A 56 -22.95 -10.43 -17.10
N ILE A 57 -23.80 -10.22 -16.09
CA ILE A 57 -23.45 -9.39 -14.92
C ILE A 57 -22.20 -9.94 -14.24
N PHE A 58 -22.14 -11.24 -13.95
CA PHE A 58 -20.98 -11.84 -13.30
C PHE A 58 -19.70 -11.69 -14.13
N ALA A 59 -19.77 -11.92 -15.45
CA ALA A 59 -18.62 -11.78 -16.33
C ALA A 59 -18.10 -10.33 -16.36
N ILE A 60 -18.99 -9.35 -16.48
CA ILE A 60 -18.63 -7.93 -16.44
C ILE A 60 -18.01 -7.56 -15.08
N LEU A 61 -18.61 -7.98 -13.97
CA LEU A 61 -18.09 -7.70 -12.62
C LEU A 61 -16.74 -8.38 -12.36
N ILE A 62 -16.53 -9.61 -12.85
CA ILE A 62 -15.23 -10.30 -12.77
C ILE A 62 -14.18 -9.54 -13.58
N SER A 63 -14.54 -9.10 -14.78
CA SER A 63 -13.68 -8.29 -15.65
C SER A 63 -13.39 -6.90 -15.08
N ASP A 64 -14.13 -6.48 -14.05
CA ASP A 64 -14.03 -5.18 -13.41
C ASP A 64 -14.15 -4.04 -14.43
N PHE A 65 -15.01 -4.23 -15.45
CA PHE A 65 -15.25 -3.29 -16.54
C PHE A 65 -13.98 -2.89 -17.32
N HIS A 66 -12.91 -3.69 -17.22
CA HIS A 66 -11.62 -3.34 -17.80
C HIS A 66 -11.70 -3.39 -19.34
N PRO A 67 -11.13 -2.41 -20.08
CA PRO A 67 -11.24 -2.29 -21.55
C PRO A 67 -10.78 -3.52 -22.32
N LEU A 68 -9.84 -4.28 -21.77
CA LEU A 68 -9.40 -5.56 -22.35
C LEU A 68 -10.57 -6.53 -22.57
N PHE A 69 -11.61 -6.50 -21.73
CA PHE A 69 -12.80 -7.32 -21.90
C PHE A 69 -13.53 -7.04 -23.22
N ILE A 70 -13.49 -5.81 -23.72
CA ILE A 70 -14.11 -5.43 -25.00
C ILE A 70 -13.49 -6.26 -26.14
N ALA A 71 -12.17 -6.29 -26.21
CA ALA A 71 -11.46 -7.06 -27.23
C ALA A 71 -11.63 -8.57 -27.01
N LEU A 72 -11.52 -9.03 -25.76
CA LEU A 72 -11.60 -10.46 -25.43
C LEU A 72 -13.02 -11.04 -25.55
N SER A 73 -14.06 -10.20 -25.54
CA SER A 73 -15.46 -10.61 -25.71
C SER A 73 -15.93 -10.63 -27.17
N LEU A 74 -15.10 -10.22 -28.14
CA LEU A 74 -15.43 -10.29 -29.57
C LEU A 74 -15.85 -11.70 -30.03
N PRO A 75 -15.21 -12.81 -29.59
CA PRO A 75 -15.69 -14.16 -29.91
C PRO A 75 -17.10 -14.43 -29.38
N HIS A 76 -17.44 -13.93 -28.19
CA HIS A 76 -18.80 -14.04 -27.67
C HIS A 76 -19.79 -13.27 -28.53
N VAL A 77 -19.48 -12.03 -28.91
CA VAL A 77 -20.33 -11.23 -29.81
C VAL A 77 -20.51 -11.95 -31.15
N PHE A 78 -19.46 -12.56 -31.70
CA PHE A 78 -19.55 -13.39 -32.91
C PHE A 78 -20.50 -14.59 -32.70
N PHE A 79 -20.43 -15.28 -31.56
CA PHE A 79 -21.33 -16.40 -31.25
C PHE A 79 -22.79 -15.97 -31.10
N LEU A 80 -23.09 -14.77 -30.60
CA LEU A 80 -24.46 -14.23 -30.60
C LEU A 80 -25.02 -14.18 -32.03
N PHE A 81 -24.26 -13.70 -33.01
CA PHE A 81 -24.71 -13.59 -34.39
C PHE A 81 -24.68 -14.91 -35.16
N TYR A 82 -23.66 -15.73 -34.94
CA TYR A 82 -23.42 -16.93 -35.74
C TYR A 82 -24.08 -18.18 -35.16
N LEU A 83 -24.00 -18.39 -33.85
CA LEU A 83 -24.53 -19.59 -33.20
C LEU A 83 -25.97 -19.41 -32.73
N LEU A 84 -26.31 -18.21 -32.21
CA LEU A 84 -27.67 -17.90 -31.77
C LEU A 84 -28.50 -17.22 -32.85
N GLU A 85 -27.93 -16.93 -34.03
CA GLU A 85 -28.64 -16.29 -35.16
C GLU A 85 -29.35 -14.98 -34.78
N VAL A 86 -28.78 -14.21 -33.84
CA VAL A 86 -29.37 -12.95 -33.38
C VAL A 86 -29.39 -11.94 -34.55
N PRO A 87 -30.55 -11.33 -34.88
CA PRO A 87 -30.63 -10.35 -35.95
C PRO A 87 -29.76 -9.12 -35.71
N LEU A 88 -29.04 -8.68 -36.73
CA LEU A 88 -28.22 -7.46 -36.67
C LEU A 88 -29.05 -6.21 -36.32
N SER A 89 -30.32 -6.16 -36.74
CA SER A 89 -31.23 -5.06 -36.42
C SER A 89 -31.45 -4.89 -34.91
N ILE A 90 -31.51 -5.98 -34.15
CA ILE A 90 -31.63 -5.93 -32.68
C ILE A 90 -30.37 -5.34 -32.06
N ALA A 91 -29.19 -5.75 -32.54
CA ALA A 91 -27.92 -5.23 -32.05
C ALA A 91 -27.78 -3.72 -32.30
N LEU A 92 -28.16 -3.26 -33.50
CA LEU A 92 -28.12 -1.84 -33.87
C LEU A 92 -29.13 -1.01 -33.06
N THR A 93 -30.37 -1.48 -32.97
CA THR A 93 -31.45 -0.77 -32.28
C THR A 93 -31.17 -0.66 -30.78
N SER A 94 -30.76 -1.76 -30.15
CA SER A 94 -30.37 -1.76 -28.73
C SER A 94 -29.18 -0.85 -28.44
N GLY A 95 -28.20 -0.78 -29.36
CA GLY A 95 -27.07 0.15 -29.27
C GLY A 95 -27.52 1.61 -29.26
N LEU A 96 -28.46 1.98 -30.14
CA LEU A 96 -29.00 3.34 -30.20
C LEU A 96 -29.76 3.72 -28.92
N TYR A 97 -30.58 2.83 -28.37
CA TYR A 97 -31.26 3.07 -27.09
C TYR A 97 -30.27 3.24 -25.94
N CYS A 98 -29.29 2.34 -25.81
CA CYS A 98 -28.27 2.45 -24.76
C CYS A 98 -27.44 3.73 -24.89
N LEU A 99 -27.14 4.19 -26.12
CA LEU A 99 -26.48 5.47 -26.35
C LEU A 99 -27.33 6.65 -25.89
N GLY A 100 -28.62 6.69 -26.28
CA GLY A 100 -29.55 7.73 -25.85
C GLY A 100 -29.67 7.81 -24.33
N ILE A 101 -29.84 6.67 -23.66
CA ILE A 101 -29.92 6.57 -22.19
C ILE A 101 -28.61 7.11 -21.57
N THR A 102 -27.46 6.69 -22.07
CA THR A 102 -26.14 7.12 -21.57
C THR A 102 -25.96 8.64 -21.67
N LEU A 103 -26.26 9.24 -22.82
CA LEU A 103 -26.09 10.69 -23.03
C LEU A 103 -27.04 11.52 -22.15
N VAL A 104 -28.30 11.10 -22.02
CA VAL A 104 -29.28 11.78 -21.15
C VAL A 104 -28.85 11.67 -19.68
N THR A 105 -28.47 10.47 -19.23
CA THR A 105 -28.02 10.28 -17.85
C THR A 105 -26.78 11.11 -17.56
N GLN A 106 -25.78 11.10 -18.43
CA GLN A 106 -24.56 11.90 -18.27
C GLN A 106 -24.88 13.39 -18.18
N PHE A 107 -25.77 13.92 -19.03
CA PHE A 107 -26.16 15.32 -18.96
C PHE A 107 -26.87 15.68 -17.65
N VAL A 108 -27.85 14.87 -17.25
CA VAL A 108 -28.73 15.16 -16.11
C VAL A 108 -28.05 14.92 -14.77
N PHE A 109 -27.33 13.82 -14.61
CA PHE A 109 -26.76 13.37 -13.33
C PHE A 109 -25.26 13.65 -13.17
N MET A 110 -24.57 14.14 -14.21
CA MET A 110 -23.19 14.62 -14.07
C MET A 110 -23.08 16.08 -14.50
N GLY A 111 -23.47 16.37 -15.73
CA GLY A 111 -23.24 17.67 -16.35
C GLY A 111 -23.91 18.81 -15.59
N LEU A 112 -25.20 18.69 -15.29
CA LEU A 112 -25.95 19.73 -14.58
C LEU A 112 -25.47 19.94 -13.12
N PRO A 113 -25.32 18.90 -12.29
CA PRO A 113 -24.76 19.03 -10.94
C PRO A 113 -23.38 19.71 -10.93
N ASP A 114 -22.46 19.28 -11.78
CA ASP A 114 -21.12 19.89 -11.84
C ASP A 114 -21.17 21.32 -12.38
N SER A 115 -22.09 21.62 -13.29
CA SER A 115 -22.31 23.00 -13.75
C SER A 115 -22.77 23.91 -12.61
N ILE A 116 -23.58 23.40 -11.68
CA ILE A 116 -24.00 24.13 -10.49
C ILE A 116 -22.82 24.35 -9.55
N VAL A 117 -22.04 23.31 -9.26
CA VAL A 117 -20.87 23.37 -8.35
C VAL A 117 -19.76 24.26 -8.91
N GLY A 118 -19.45 24.11 -10.20
CA GLY A 118 -18.42 24.86 -10.93
C GLY A 118 -18.86 26.25 -11.41
N ARG A 119 -20.12 26.62 -11.19
CA ARG A 119 -20.74 27.90 -11.61
C ARG A 119 -20.58 28.19 -13.10
N ASP A 120 -20.63 27.15 -13.93
CA ASP A 120 -20.46 27.25 -15.38
C ASP A 120 -21.27 26.18 -16.11
N ILE A 121 -22.30 26.61 -16.84
CA ILE A 121 -23.18 25.72 -17.62
C ILE A 121 -22.46 24.99 -18.76
N ARG A 122 -21.31 25.50 -19.20
CA ARG A 122 -20.51 24.87 -20.26
C ARG A 122 -19.92 23.54 -19.81
N ILE A 123 -19.74 23.33 -18.51
CA ILE A 123 -19.21 22.08 -17.95
C ILE A 123 -20.02 20.88 -18.43
N ALA A 124 -21.36 20.97 -18.43
CA ALA A 124 -22.22 19.88 -18.91
C ALA A 124 -21.89 19.45 -20.34
N PHE A 125 -21.63 20.40 -21.23
CA PHE A 125 -21.32 20.13 -22.63
C PHE A 125 -19.86 19.71 -22.83
N ILE A 126 -18.92 20.32 -22.11
CA ILE A 126 -17.50 19.98 -22.15
C ILE A 126 -17.30 18.54 -21.70
N LYS A 127 -17.97 18.11 -20.63
CA LYS A 127 -17.90 16.72 -20.14
C LYS A 127 -18.39 15.72 -21.17
N ILE A 128 -19.53 15.98 -21.82
CA ILE A 128 -20.05 15.10 -22.89
C ILE A 128 -19.08 15.05 -24.07
N TYR A 129 -18.50 16.18 -24.47
CA TYR A 129 -17.55 16.19 -25.57
C TYR A 129 -16.29 15.38 -25.24
N ASN A 130 -15.71 15.61 -24.07
CA ASN A 130 -14.50 14.92 -23.64
C ASN A 130 -14.75 13.44 -23.30
N SER A 131 -15.98 13.06 -22.95
CA SER A 131 -16.34 11.68 -22.62
C SER A 131 -16.29 10.73 -23.82
N LEU A 132 -16.40 11.28 -25.05
CA LEU A 132 -16.37 10.51 -26.29
C LEU A 132 -15.04 9.79 -26.54
N THR A 133 -13.94 10.30 -25.99
CA THR A 133 -12.58 9.75 -26.19
C THR A 133 -11.95 9.26 -24.89
N THR A 134 -12.69 9.28 -23.78
CA THR A 134 -12.17 8.92 -22.46
C THR A 134 -12.45 7.45 -22.17
N ILE A 135 -11.48 6.75 -21.59
CA ILE A 135 -11.62 5.36 -21.12
C ILE A 135 -11.48 5.38 -19.60
N ALA A 136 -12.61 5.25 -18.90
CA ALA A 136 -12.70 5.54 -17.47
C ALA A 136 -13.74 4.70 -16.74
N PRO A 137 -13.59 4.53 -15.41
CA PRO A 137 -14.48 3.70 -14.59
C PRO A 137 -15.79 4.35 -14.17
N THR A 138 -16.00 5.59 -14.58
CA THR A 138 -17.22 6.35 -14.36
C THR A 138 -18.00 6.46 -15.67
N THR A 139 -19.24 6.95 -15.58
CA THR A 139 -20.04 7.29 -16.75
C THR A 139 -19.52 8.52 -17.51
N CYS A 140 -18.37 9.10 -17.11
CA CYS A 140 -17.58 10.03 -17.92
C CYS A 140 -16.95 9.36 -19.16
N SER A 141 -17.07 8.05 -19.36
CA SER A 141 -16.67 7.38 -20.59
C SER A 141 -17.88 6.91 -21.38
N VAL A 142 -18.23 7.61 -22.47
CA VAL A 142 -19.31 7.18 -23.36
C VAL A 142 -18.98 5.83 -24.02
N PRO A 143 -17.78 5.57 -24.57
CA PRO A 143 -17.47 4.29 -25.21
C PRO A 143 -17.59 3.10 -24.26
N ILE A 144 -17.02 3.22 -23.06
CA ILE A 144 -17.04 2.14 -22.06
C ILE A 144 -18.46 1.91 -21.54
N THR A 145 -19.14 2.99 -21.15
CA THR A 145 -20.52 2.92 -20.63
C THR A 145 -21.49 2.36 -21.66
N LEU A 146 -21.40 2.83 -22.90
CA LEU A 146 -22.20 2.32 -24.01
C LEU A 146 -21.92 0.84 -24.23
N PHE A 147 -20.64 0.44 -24.32
CA PHE A 147 -20.29 -0.96 -24.55
C PHE A 147 -20.88 -1.87 -23.49
N PHE A 148 -20.66 -1.61 -22.20
CA PHE A 148 -21.13 -2.52 -21.14
C PHE A 148 -22.66 -2.53 -20.99
N SER A 149 -23.31 -1.38 -21.19
CA SER A 149 -24.79 -1.30 -21.18
C SER A 149 -25.39 -2.04 -22.37
N TRP A 150 -24.82 -1.85 -23.57
CA TRP A 150 -25.24 -2.54 -24.79
C TRP A 150 -24.93 -4.03 -24.74
N PHE A 151 -23.76 -4.42 -24.25
CA PHE A 151 -23.34 -5.81 -24.11
C PHE A 151 -24.26 -6.57 -23.15
N PHE A 152 -24.68 -5.94 -22.05
CA PHE A 152 -25.69 -6.50 -21.16
C PHE A 152 -27.07 -6.57 -21.85
N CYS A 153 -27.49 -5.49 -22.52
CA CYS A 153 -28.75 -5.40 -23.25
C CYS A 153 -28.88 -6.50 -24.34
N ILE A 154 -27.87 -6.63 -25.21
CA ILE A 154 -27.90 -7.60 -26.30
C ILE A 154 -27.90 -9.04 -25.77
N ASN A 155 -27.24 -9.33 -24.66
CA ASN A 155 -27.30 -10.66 -24.03
C ASN A 155 -28.70 -10.98 -23.48
N LEU A 156 -29.37 -10.01 -22.86
CA LEU A 156 -30.77 -10.18 -22.43
C LEU A 156 -31.68 -10.45 -23.63
N LEU A 157 -31.52 -9.69 -24.72
CA LEU A 157 -32.32 -9.87 -25.94
C LEU A 157 -31.99 -11.19 -26.66
N SER A 158 -30.74 -11.64 -26.60
CA SER A 158 -30.27 -12.90 -27.21
C SER A 158 -30.85 -14.13 -26.53
N SER A 159 -31.33 -14.00 -25.29
CA SER A 159 -31.93 -15.11 -24.54
C SER A 159 -33.14 -15.74 -25.23
N LYS A 160 -33.89 -14.97 -26.04
CA LYS A 160 -34.99 -15.47 -26.88
C LYS A 160 -34.48 -16.50 -27.88
N TYR A 161 -33.36 -16.20 -28.53
CA TYR A 161 -32.77 -17.04 -29.57
C TYR A 161 -32.01 -18.23 -29.00
N ALA A 162 -31.40 -18.06 -27.82
CA ALA A 162 -30.76 -19.16 -27.08
C ALA A 162 -31.72 -20.33 -26.78
N SER A 163 -33.02 -20.05 -26.67
CA SER A 163 -34.05 -21.06 -26.44
C SER A 163 -34.45 -21.86 -27.68
N SER A 164 -34.13 -21.36 -28.88
CA SER A 164 -34.54 -21.94 -30.16
C SER A 164 -33.41 -22.67 -30.91
N VAL A 165 -32.19 -22.68 -30.38
CA VAL A 165 -31.02 -23.34 -30.98
C VAL A 165 -30.57 -24.55 -30.14
N PRO A 166 -29.71 -25.44 -30.68
CA PRO A 166 -29.14 -26.54 -29.90
C PRO A 166 -28.48 -26.06 -28.60
N LEU A 167 -28.66 -26.82 -27.53
CA LEU A 167 -28.19 -26.44 -26.19
C LEU A 167 -26.67 -26.21 -26.15
N GLU A 168 -25.88 -26.94 -26.95
CA GLU A 168 -24.43 -26.77 -26.98
C GLU A 168 -24.03 -25.36 -27.45
N TYR A 169 -24.79 -24.77 -28.38
CA TYR A 169 -24.52 -23.43 -28.90
C TYR A 169 -24.74 -22.36 -27.84
N SER A 170 -25.83 -22.49 -27.07
CA SER A 170 -26.11 -21.62 -25.92
C SER A 170 -25.03 -21.78 -24.85
N ILE A 171 -24.59 -23.01 -24.54
CA ILE A 171 -23.52 -23.28 -23.58
C ILE A 171 -22.19 -22.66 -24.03
N ILE A 172 -21.78 -22.88 -25.28
CA ILE A 172 -20.53 -22.32 -25.85
C ILE A 172 -20.54 -20.79 -25.75
N THR A 173 -21.67 -20.17 -26.10
CA THR A 173 -21.85 -18.71 -26.03
C THR A 173 -21.71 -18.18 -24.60
N MET A 174 -22.24 -18.88 -23.60
CA MET A 174 -22.09 -18.51 -22.20
C MET A 174 -20.65 -18.72 -21.70
N LEU A 175 -20.01 -19.83 -22.07
CA LEU A 175 -18.63 -20.14 -21.67
C LEU A 175 -17.61 -19.15 -22.24
N SER A 176 -17.79 -18.68 -23.48
CA SER A 176 -16.88 -17.70 -24.09
C SER A 176 -16.82 -16.39 -23.32
N MET A 177 -17.93 -15.98 -22.72
CA MET A 177 -18.01 -14.77 -21.90
C MET A 177 -17.27 -14.94 -20.56
N GLY A 178 -17.43 -16.10 -19.92
CA GLY A 178 -16.67 -16.45 -18.72
C GLY A 178 -15.16 -16.53 -18.99
N PHE A 179 -14.77 -17.08 -20.14
CA PHE A 179 -13.37 -17.12 -20.56
C PHE A 179 -12.77 -15.73 -20.77
N ALA A 180 -13.49 -14.83 -21.47
CA ALA A 180 -13.09 -13.44 -21.66
C ALA A 180 -12.92 -12.70 -20.32
N ALA A 181 -13.84 -12.93 -19.37
CA ALA A 181 -13.77 -12.35 -18.04
C ALA A 181 -12.56 -12.86 -17.25
N GLY A 182 -12.30 -14.18 -17.28
CA GLY A 182 -11.16 -14.80 -16.60
C GLY A 182 -9.82 -14.31 -17.12
N LEU A 183 -9.66 -14.20 -18.45
CA LEU A 183 -8.47 -13.62 -19.06
C LEU A 183 -8.30 -12.14 -18.68
N THR A 184 -9.39 -11.36 -18.71
CA THR A 184 -9.34 -9.96 -18.31
C THR A 184 -8.89 -9.79 -16.87
N TRP A 185 -9.46 -10.58 -15.95
CA TRP A 185 -9.09 -10.59 -14.53
C TRP A 185 -7.61 -10.92 -14.32
N PHE A 186 -7.07 -11.86 -15.11
CA PHE A 186 -5.67 -12.26 -15.02
C PHE A 186 -4.70 -11.17 -15.47
N PHE A 187 -5.03 -10.43 -16.54
CA PHE A 187 -4.12 -9.44 -17.14
C PHE A 187 -4.27 -8.01 -16.61
N ARG A 188 -5.34 -7.69 -15.88
CA ARG A 188 -5.55 -6.32 -15.39
C ARG A 188 -4.50 -5.91 -14.33
N PRO A 189 -4.28 -4.59 -14.13
CA PRO A 189 -3.40 -4.11 -13.08
C PRO A 189 -3.83 -4.56 -11.68
N HIS A 190 -2.85 -4.69 -10.79
CA HIS A 190 -3.07 -5.02 -9.39
C HIS A 190 -2.47 -3.93 -8.49
N THR A 191 -3.05 -3.73 -7.31
CA THR A 191 -2.54 -2.76 -6.33
C THR A 191 -1.12 -3.14 -5.94
N TYR A 192 -0.18 -2.21 -6.13
CA TYR A 192 1.18 -2.36 -5.64
C TYR A 192 1.21 -2.25 -4.12
N VAL A 193 1.89 -3.19 -3.46
CA VAL A 193 2.14 -3.18 -2.02
C VAL A 193 3.65 -3.11 -1.81
N SER A 194 4.11 -2.10 -1.09
CA SER A 194 5.53 -1.87 -0.82
C SER A 194 6.15 -3.01 0.02
N LYS A 195 7.47 -3.21 -0.12
CA LYS A 195 8.19 -4.23 0.67
C LYS A 195 8.16 -3.87 2.16
N PHE A 196 7.76 -4.84 2.98
CA PHE A 196 7.35 -4.63 4.37
C PHE A 196 8.52 -4.23 5.28
N THR A 197 8.48 -3.01 5.81
CA THR A 197 9.27 -2.59 6.98
C THR A 197 8.35 -1.88 7.97
N LYS A 198 8.10 -2.50 9.13
CA LYS A 198 7.26 -1.95 10.19
C LYS A 198 7.99 -1.98 11.53
N PRO A 199 8.93 -1.05 11.77
CA PRO A 199 9.55 -0.92 13.09
C PRO A 199 8.47 -0.69 14.16
N PRO A 200 8.68 -1.06 15.43
CA PRO A 200 7.74 -0.73 16.50
C PRO A 200 7.53 0.79 16.62
N ALA A 201 6.27 1.23 16.66
CA ALA A 201 5.91 2.64 16.87
C ALA A 201 5.93 3.00 18.37
N SER A 202 7.09 2.87 19.00
CA SER A 202 7.24 3.04 20.46
C SER A 202 7.63 4.46 20.90
N LYS A 203 8.10 5.30 19.97
CA LYS A 203 8.51 6.68 20.23
C LYS A 203 7.49 7.64 19.62
N GLU A 204 7.00 8.59 20.42
CA GLU A 204 6.23 9.72 19.92
C GLU A 204 7.23 10.77 19.38
N TYR A 205 7.27 10.92 18.04
CA TYR A 205 8.09 11.96 17.40
C TYR A 205 7.34 13.29 17.34
N PHE A 206 6.02 13.21 17.11
CA PHE A 206 5.15 14.36 16.99
C PHE A 206 3.89 14.17 17.83
N ARG A 207 3.45 15.25 18.48
CA ARG A 207 2.18 15.26 19.21
C ARG A 207 1.02 15.19 18.23
N ARG A 208 1.15 15.88 17.09
CA ARG A 208 0.14 16.01 16.04
C ARG A 208 0.69 15.76 14.64
N VAL A 209 -0.16 15.31 13.74
CA VAL A 209 0.12 15.21 12.30
C VAL A 209 -1.03 15.86 11.52
N VAL A 210 -0.69 16.64 10.50
CA VAL A 210 -1.65 17.24 9.56
C VAL A 210 -1.39 16.69 8.16
N ILE A 211 -2.32 15.89 7.64
CA ILE A 211 -2.33 15.42 6.25
C ILE A 211 -3.12 16.42 5.42
N MET A 212 -2.50 16.97 4.37
CA MET A 212 -3.11 17.81 3.35
C MET A 212 -3.08 17.06 2.02
N ASN A 213 -4.20 16.43 1.69
CA ASN A 213 -4.41 15.70 0.45
C ASN A 213 -4.89 16.67 -0.64
N ILE A 214 -4.20 16.69 -1.78
CA ILE A 214 -4.66 17.37 -2.99
C ILE A 214 -5.38 16.33 -3.85
N ASP A 215 -6.71 16.30 -3.83
CA ASP A 215 -7.49 15.29 -4.57
C ASP A 215 -7.15 15.35 -6.08
N GLY A 216 -6.94 14.19 -6.69
CA GLY A 216 -6.71 14.07 -8.13
C GLY A 216 -5.45 14.79 -8.64
N CYS A 217 -4.40 14.94 -7.83
CA CYS A 217 -3.18 15.68 -8.19
C CYS A 217 -2.13 14.79 -8.86
N ARG A 218 -1.97 14.97 -10.17
CA ARG A 218 -0.95 14.27 -10.95
C ARG A 218 0.45 14.71 -10.55
N PHE A 219 1.35 13.75 -10.35
CA PHE A 219 2.74 14.03 -9.98
C PHE A 219 3.52 14.84 -11.02
N ASP A 220 3.27 14.63 -12.32
CA ASP A 220 3.96 15.33 -13.41
C ASP A 220 3.63 16.84 -13.45
N HIS A 221 2.35 17.21 -13.29
CA HIS A 221 1.96 18.61 -13.12
C HIS A 221 2.44 19.16 -11.78
N PHE A 222 2.36 18.38 -10.70
CA PHE A 222 2.89 18.80 -9.42
C PHE A 222 4.38 19.16 -9.49
N LYS A 223 5.19 18.48 -10.32
CA LYS A 223 6.61 18.79 -10.51
C LYS A 223 6.88 19.92 -11.51
N SER A 224 6.07 20.04 -12.56
CA SER A 224 6.32 21.02 -13.63
C SER A 224 5.72 22.41 -13.37
N LEU A 225 4.69 22.51 -12.52
CA LEU A 225 4.07 23.78 -12.17
C LEU A 225 4.93 24.58 -11.17
N ASP A 226 4.74 25.90 -11.22
CA ASP A 226 5.26 26.84 -10.22
C ASP A 226 4.41 26.75 -8.94
N LEU A 227 4.91 25.96 -7.98
CA LEU A 227 4.30 25.65 -6.69
C LEU A 227 5.28 26.05 -5.57
N PRO A 228 5.38 27.35 -5.22
CA PRO A 228 6.39 27.85 -4.30
C PRO A 228 6.31 27.21 -2.91
N THR A 229 5.11 26.90 -2.41
CA THR A 229 4.98 26.24 -1.11
C THR A 229 5.47 24.80 -1.18
N ALA A 230 5.05 24.01 -2.17
CA ALA A 230 5.53 22.65 -2.37
C ALA A 230 7.06 22.60 -2.50
N ARG A 231 7.68 23.49 -3.30
CA ARG A 231 9.14 23.55 -3.46
C ARG A 231 9.85 23.88 -2.15
N ARG A 232 9.28 24.79 -1.35
CA ARG A 232 9.80 25.09 -0.01
C ARG A 232 9.73 23.85 0.89
N LEU A 233 8.60 23.15 0.95
CA LEU A 233 8.43 21.94 1.77
C LEU A 233 9.34 20.79 1.32
N GLU A 234 9.57 20.61 0.01
CA GLU A 234 10.52 19.62 -0.51
C GLU A 234 11.98 19.91 -0.08
N ASN A 235 12.36 21.19 0.02
CA ASN A 235 13.69 21.60 0.45
C ASN A 235 13.85 21.53 1.98
N GLU A 236 12.80 21.89 2.72
CA GLU A 236 12.81 21.93 4.18
C GLU A 236 12.53 20.57 4.82
N GLY A 237 11.98 19.61 4.08
CA GLY A 237 11.60 18.29 4.55
C GLY A 237 12.07 17.14 3.64
N THR A 238 11.33 16.04 3.68
CA THR A 238 11.56 14.83 2.88
C THR A 238 10.48 14.66 1.83
N CYS A 239 10.83 14.31 0.60
CA CYS A 239 9.86 13.97 -0.45
C CYS A 239 10.19 12.66 -1.17
N VAL A 240 9.18 12.06 -1.81
CA VAL A 240 9.38 10.91 -2.69
C VAL A 240 9.79 11.40 -4.09
N GLU A 241 10.93 10.92 -4.58
CA GLU A 241 11.57 11.47 -5.79
C GLU A 241 10.73 11.25 -7.06
N ASN A 242 10.14 10.05 -7.20
CA ASN A 242 9.39 9.63 -8.39
C ASN A 242 7.87 9.53 -8.16
N GLY A 243 7.38 10.11 -7.05
CA GLY A 243 5.98 10.01 -6.64
C GLY A 243 5.66 8.68 -5.94
N ALA A 244 4.67 8.72 -5.06
CA ALA A 244 4.09 7.51 -4.49
C ALA A 244 3.09 6.90 -5.50
N THR A 245 2.93 5.58 -5.46
CA THR A 245 1.98 4.84 -6.29
C THR A 245 0.64 4.69 -5.56
N THR A 246 -0.45 5.07 -6.21
CA THR A 246 -1.82 4.85 -5.73
C THR A 246 -2.26 3.37 -5.84
N VAL A 247 -3.47 3.07 -5.38
CA VAL A 247 -4.08 1.74 -5.45
C VAL A 247 -4.83 1.53 -6.76
N TYR A 248 -5.14 0.27 -7.06
CA TYR A 248 -6.05 -0.08 -8.16
C TYR A 248 -7.45 -0.39 -7.60
N ARG A 249 -8.52 0.28 -8.04
CA ARG A 249 -8.55 1.40 -9.02
C ARG A 249 -8.11 2.72 -8.36
N ALA A 250 -7.54 3.63 -9.16
CA ALA A 250 -7.08 4.95 -8.73
C ALA A 250 -8.27 5.90 -8.53
N LEU A 251 -9.06 5.66 -7.48
CA LEU A 251 -10.29 6.39 -7.14
C LEU A 251 -10.21 6.92 -5.71
N THR A 252 -10.88 8.04 -5.44
CA THR A 252 -10.88 8.75 -4.15
C THR A 252 -11.19 7.84 -2.96
N ASN A 253 -12.34 7.15 -2.94
CA ASN A 253 -12.75 6.37 -1.75
C ASN A 253 -11.80 5.18 -1.49
N PRO A 254 -11.42 4.35 -2.49
CA PRO A 254 -10.42 3.32 -2.30
C PRO A 254 -9.05 3.85 -1.84
N ALA A 255 -8.59 4.96 -2.42
CA ALA A 255 -7.28 5.54 -2.10
C ALA A 255 -7.23 6.13 -0.69
N PHE A 256 -8.24 6.89 -0.27
CA PHE A 256 -8.37 7.39 1.10
C PHE A 256 -8.50 6.28 2.12
N ALA A 257 -9.35 5.29 1.85
CA ALA A 257 -9.44 4.10 2.70
C ALA A 257 -8.06 3.40 2.80
N SER A 258 -7.29 3.36 1.72
CA SER A 258 -5.94 2.79 1.71
C SER A 258 -4.93 3.61 2.50
N ILE A 259 -4.98 4.93 2.44
CA ILE A 259 -4.15 5.83 3.28
C ILE A 259 -4.48 5.63 4.76
N LEU A 260 -5.76 5.67 5.11
CA LEU A 260 -6.22 5.64 6.51
C LEU A 260 -6.19 4.26 7.15
N THR A 261 -6.18 3.18 6.38
CA THR A 261 -6.04 1.81 6.91
C THR A 261 -4.67 1.19 6.64
N ALA A 262 -3.85 1.85 5.82
CA ALA A 262 -2.62 1.31 5.26
C ALA A 262 -2.78 -0.08 4.62
N CYS A 263 -3.96 -0.38 4.09
CA CYS A 263 -4.32 -1.65 3.46
C CYS A 263 -4.68 -1.42 1.98
N PRO A 264 -4.55 -2.43 1.11
CA PRO A 264 -5.10 -2.37 -0.24
C PRO A 264 -6.63 -2.58 -0.23
N PRO A 265 -7.35 -2.20 -1.32
CA PRO A 265 -8.79 -2.41 -1.50
C PRO A 265 -9.28 -3.83 -1.25
N THR A 266 -8.46 -4.84 -1.55
CA THR A 266 -8.77 -6.25 -1.32
C THR A 266 -8.85 -6.63 0.15
N ILE A 267 -8.30 -5.82 1.06
CA ILE A 267 -8.30 -6.05 2.51
C ILE A 267 -9.29 -5.13 3.22
N HIS A 268 -9.28 -3.82 2.96
CA HIS A 268 -10.22 -2.90 3.64
C HIS A 268 -11.63 -2.96 3.05
N GLY A 269 -11.81 -3.46 1.82
CA GLY A 269 -13.12 -3.79 1.26
C GLY A 269 -13.81 -2.67 0.47
N VAL A 270 -13.20 -1.49 0.35
CA VAL A 270 -13.72 -0.37 -0.47
C VAL A 270 -13.05 -0.43 -1.84
N LYS A 271 -13.80 -0.81 -2.89
CA LYS A 271 -13.24 -1.06 -4.24
C LYS A 271 -13.53 0.04 -5.26
N ASN A 272 -14.57 0.84 -5.01
CA ASN A 272 -14.99 1.95 -5.84
C ASN A 272 -15.71 3.01 -5.00
N ASN A 273 -16.23 4.05 -5.66
CA ASN A 273 -16.95 5.17 -5.02
C ASN A 273 -18.46 4.90 -4.87
N ASN A 274 -18.92 3.68 -5.17
CA ASN A 274 -20.35 3.37 -5.24
C ASN A 274 -20.94 3.00 -3.85
N PHE A 275 -22.25 2.76 -3.80
CA PHE A 275 -22.97 2.36 -2.59
C PHE A 275 -22.50 1.03 -1.97
N GLY A 276 -22.73 0.89 -0.66
CA GLY A 276 -22.51 -0.35 0.08
C GLY A 276 -21.02 -0.71 0.25
N GLN A 277 -20.12 0.21 -0.10
CA GLN A 277 -18.70 0.10 0.19
C GLN A 277 -18.45 0.65 1.60
N HIS A 278 -17.83 -0.15 2.47
CA HIS A 278 -17.52 0.25 3.84
C HIS A 278 -16.14 -0.30 4.21
N ILE A 279 -15.40 0.45 5.03
CA ILE A 279 -14.11 0.01 5.56
C ILE A 279 -14.35 -1.13 6.57
N ARG A 280 -13.86 -2.34 6.25
CA ARG A 280 -14.06 -3.58 7.03
C ARG A 280 -12.88 -3.92 7.95
N THR A 281 -11.97 -2.98 8.15
CA THR A 281 -10.75 -3.17 8.94
C THR A 281 -10.50 -1.97 9.84
N GLN A 282 -9.48 -2.03 10.68
CA GLN A 282 -9.11 -0.91 11.53
C GLN A 282 -8.47 0.19 10.68
N GLY A 283 -8.83 1.44 10.92
CA GLY A 283 -8.13 2.61 10.39
C GLY A 283 -7.47 3.41 11.51
N ILE A 284 -6.64 4.37 11.13
CA ILE A 284 -5.98 5.29 12.08
C ILE A 284 -6.99 6.02 12.98
N PRO A 285 -8.16 6.49 12.47
CA PRO A 285 -9.15 7.14 13.33
C PRO A 285 -9.75 6.24 14.42
N ASP A 286 -9.65 4.90 14.29
CA ASP A 286 -10.06 3.97 15.36
C ASP A 286 -9.03 3.87 16.51
N ILE A 287 -7.81 4.40 16.29
CA ILE A 287 -6.66 4.27 17.19
C ILE A 287 -6.36 5.59 17.89
N VAL A 288 -6.57 6.71 17.18
CA VAL A 288 -6.21 8.04 17.65
C VAL A 288 -7.26 9.07 17.24
N SER A 289 -7.55 10.02 18.14
CA SER A 289 -8.49 11.12 17.88
C SER A 289 -8.11 11.87 16.60
N THR A 290 -9.01 11.80 15.62
CA THR A 290 -8.81 12.24 14.23
C THR A 290 -10.02 13.02 13.75
N ILE A 291 -9.81 14.12 13.03
CA ILE A 291 -10.86 14.84 12.30
C ILE A 291 -10.53 14.84 10.80
N LEU A 292 -11.51 14.48 9.99
CA LEU A 292 -11.41 14.50 8.52
C LEU A 292 -12.23 15.68 7.96
N TYR A 293 -11.62 16.48 7.09
CA TYR A 293 -12.22 17.67 6.48
C TYR A 293 -12.28 17.52 4.96
N GLY A 294 -13.38 17.93 4.35
CA GLY A 294 -13.49 17.99 2.89
C GLY A 294 -14.94 18.03 2.43
N SER A 295 -15.18 17.65 1.17
CA SER A 295 -16.53 17.53 0.62
C SER A 295 -17.27 16.30 1.15
N MET A 296 -18.50 16.05 0.68
CA MET A 296 -19.30 14.89 1.06
C MET A 296 -18.58 13.54 0.80
N HIS A 297 -17.60 13.50 -0.10
CA HIS A 297 -16.76 12.33 -0.33
C HIS A 297 -16.09 11.82 0.94
N VAL A 298 -15.66 12.73 1.83
CA VAL A 298 -15.04 12.40 3.12
C VAL A 298 -15.97 11.57 4.00
N LYS A 299 -17.26 11.91 4.02
CA LYS A 299 -18.26 11.13 4.76
C LYS A 299 -18.46 9.73 4.17
N HIS A 300 -18.44 9.62 2.86
CA HIS A 300 -18.79 8.38 2.17
C HIS A 300 -17.75 7.27 2.26
N PHE A 301 -16.46 7.58 2.38
CA PHE A 301 -15.44 6.56 2.62
C PHE A 301 -15.19 6.30 4.11
N SER A 302 -15.55 7.25 4.98
CA SER A 302 -15.34 7.15 6.42
C SER A 302 -16.29 6.14 7.07
N LYS A 303 -15.92 5.64 8.24
CA LYS A 303 -16.87 4.91 9.09
C LYS A 303 -17.82 5.89 9.77
N ASP A 304 -18.99 5.42 10.15
CA ASP A 304 -20.02 6.25 10.79
C ASP A 304 -19.54 6.85 12.12
N GLU A 305 -18.62 6.17 12.81
CA GLU A 305 -18.04 6.62 14.09
C GLU A 305 -16.88 7.63 13.91
N TRP A 306 -16.38 7.83 12.69
CA TRP A 306 -15.27 8.75 12.45
C TRP A 306 -15.76 10.20 12.39
N GLU A 307 -15.05 11.09 13.07
CA GLU A 307 -15.41 12.52 13.08
C GLU A 307 -15.06 13.15 11.73
N THR A 308 -16.08 13.66 11.04
CA THR A 308 -15.96 14.32 9.74
C THR A 308 -16.53 15.75 9.79
N LYS A 309 -15.94 16.65 9.01
CA LYS A 309 -16.35 18.05 8.82
C LYS A 309 -16.60 18.30 7.35
N ILE A 310 -17.88 18.33 6.98
CA ILE A 310 -18.30 18.38 5.58
C ILE A 310 -18.52 19.82 5.14
N VAL A 311 -17.83 20.21 4.07
CA VAL A 311 -18.02 21.47 3.37
C VAL A 311 -18.87 21.24 2.13
N SER A 312 -20.03 21.88 2.11
CA SER A 312 -21.03 21.70 1.07
C SER A 312 -20.61 22.37 -0.25
N LEU A 313 -20.41 21.57 -1.30
CA LEU A 313 -20.01 22.08 -2.62
C LEU A 313 -21.12 22.89 -3.31
N PRO A 314 -22.41 22.49 -3.29
CA PRO A 314 -23.47 23.28 -3.94
C PRO A 314 -23.64 24.68 -3.34
N THR A 315 -23.36 24.84 -2.03
CA THR A 315 -23.48 26.12 -1.33
C THR A 315 -22.23 26.98 -1.47
N THR A 316 -21.04 26.41 -1.27
CA THR A 316 -19.76 27.14 -1.30
C THR A 316 -19.16 27.29 -2.69
N SER A 317 -19.63 26.50 -3.67
CA SER A 317 -18.96 26.24 -4.96
C SER A 317 -17.60 25.58 -4.81
N ILE A 318 -17.08 25.01 -5.89
CA ILE A 318 -15.74 24.43 -5.88
C ILE A 318 -14.64 25.45 -5.55
N TYR A 319 -14.87 26.73 -5.85
CA TYR A 319 -13.86 27.76 -5.63
C TYR A 319 -13.78 28.23 -4.16
N GLY A 320 -14.82 27.98 -3.37
CA GLY A 320 -14.91 28.40 -1.97
C GLY A 320 -14.80 27.27 -0.94
N CYS A 321 -14.95 26.01 -1.35
CA CYS A 321 -14.97 24.88 -0.42
C CYS A 321 -13.66 24.75 0.38
N ASP A 322 -12.52 24.86 -0.30
CA ASP A 322 -11.20 24.71 0.32
C ASP A 322 -10.90 25.81 1.34
N GLU A 323 -11.42 27.02 1.12
CA GLU A 323 -11.22 28.15 2.03
C GLU A 323 -12.03 27.98 3.32
N GLU A 324 -13.28 27.54 3.20
CA GLU A 324 -14.11 27.22 4.36
C GLU A 324 -13.54 26.03 5.14
N MET A 325 -13.02 25.02 4.45
CA MET A 325 -12.31 23.88 5.06
C MET A 325 -11.10 24.36 5.88
N VAL A 326 -10.24 25.21 5.30
CA VAL A 326 -9.06 25.76 5.98
C VAL A 326 -9.45 26.54 7.24
N LYS A 327 -10.56 27.28 7.20
CA LYS A 327 -11.08 28.01 8.36
C LYS A 327 -11.52 27.06 9.48
N GLN A 328 -12.28 26.02 9.15
CA GLN A 328 -12.72 25.01 10.13
C GLN A 328 -11.54 24.28 10.77
N PHE A 329 -10.54 23.89 9.95
CA PHE A 329 -9.31 23.29 10.45
C PHE A 329 -8.60 24.19 11.46
N LYS A 330 -8.43 25.49 11.16
CA LYS A 330 -7.73 26.43 12.06
C LYS A 330 -8.45 26.57 13.40
N GLU A 331 -9.78 26.65 13.40
CA GLU A 331 -10.61 26.72 14.61
C GLU A 331 -10.50 25.44 15.47
N ASP A 332 -10.64 24.27 14.83
CA ASP A 332 -10.55 22.98 15.52
C ASP A 332 -9.14 22.71 16.05
N PHE A 333 -8.09 23.05 15.29
CA PHE A 333 -6.71 22.87 15.73
C PHE A 333 -6.41 23.66 17.02
N GLU A 334 -7.04 24.83 17.18
CA GLU A 334 -6.93 25.67 18.37
C GLU A 334 -7.75 25.13 19.55
N THR A 335 -8.98 24.70 19.30
CA THR A 335 -9.95 24.36 20.35
C THR A 335 -9.86 22.89 20.80
N ARG A 336 -9.56 21.96 19.89
CA ARG A 336 -9.51 20.51 20.13
C ARG A 336 -8.10 20.10 20.54
N LYS A 337 -7.85 20.05 21.85
CA LYS A 337 -6.51 19.75 22.40
C LYS A 337 -6.12 18.27 22.34
N ASP A 338 -7.10 17.39 22.33
CA ASP A 338 -6.97 15.93 22.32
C ASP A 338 -6.80 15.33 20.91
N THR A 339 -7.27 16.02 19.86
CA THR A 339 -7.06 15.59 18.46
C THR A 339 -5.58 15.59 18.10
N ARG A 340 -5.14 14.46 17.54
CA ARG A 340 -3.72 14.23 17.15
C ARG A 340 -3.53 14.08 15.65
N LEU A 341 -4.56 13.72 14.90
CA LEU A 341 -4.51 13.64 13.44
C LEU A 341 -5.57 14.54 12.82
N PHE A 342 -5.16 15.36 11.86
CA PHE A 342 -6.04 16.18 11.05
C PHE A 342 -5.83 15.80 9.59
N VAL A 343 -6.90 15.51 8.86
CA VAL A 343 -6.84 15.10 7.45
C VAL A 343 -7.68 16.06 6.63
N MET A 344 -7.05 16.87 5.80
CA MET A 344 -7.70 17.86 4.94
C MET A 344 -7.69 17.37 3.50
N ASP A 345 -8.84 17.32 2.86
CA ASP A 345 -9.02 16.93 1.46
C ASP A 345 -9.41 18.14 0.60
N PHE A 346 -8.48 18.60 -0.24
CA PHE A 346 -8.68 19.73 -1.15
C PHE A 346 -9.27 19.24 -2.48
N SER A 347 -10.58 19.44 -2.68
CA SER A 347 -11.33 18.88 -3.82
C SER A 347 -11.21 19.68 -5.12
N GLU A 348 -10.68 20.92 -5.10
CA GLU A 348 -10.72 21.81 -6.26
C GLU A 348 -9.99 21.27 -7.50
N ALA A 349 -8.82 20.64 -7.30
CA ALA A 349 -8.01 20.11 -8.39
C ALA A 349 -8.73 18.97 -9.11
N ASP A 350 -9.16 17.93 -8.39
CA ASP A 350 -9.90 16.80 -8.94
C ASP A 350 -11.15 17.25 -9.72
N PHE A 351 -11.99 18.09 -9.10
CA PHE A 351 -13.21 18.58 -9.73
C PHE A 351 -12.96 19.31 -11.05
N LEU A 352 -11.98 20.23 -11.09
CA LEU A 352 -11.66 20.94 -12.33
C LEU A 352 -10.93 20.05 -13.35
N GLY A 353 -10.25 19.00 -12.89
CA GLY A 353 -9.72 17.91 -13.71
C GLY A 353 -10.83 17.17 -14.43
N HIS A 354 -11.89 16.79 -13.72
CA HIS A 354 -13.07 16.17 -14.32
C HIS A 354 -13.86 17.12 -15.24
N ALA A 355 -14.00 18.38 -14.85
CA ALA A 355 -14.80 19.35 -15.60
C ALA A 355 -14.15 19.81 -16.91
N TYR A 356 -12.82 19.99 -16.92
CA TYR A 356 -12.11 20.61 -18.05
C TYR A 356 -10.97 19.76 -18.62
N GLY A 357 -10.59 18.68 -17.93
CA GLY A 357 -9.45 17.84 -18.26
C GLY A 357 -8.17 18.20 -17.51
N SER A 358 -7.38 17.18 -17.21
CA SER A 358 -6.11 17.21 -16.49
C SER A 358 -4.97 17.95 -17.19
N ASN A 359 -5.13 18.33 -18.46
CA ASN A 359 -4.20 19.20 -19.18
C ASN A 359 -4.68 20.66 -19.29
N SER A 360 -5.88 20.96 -18.79
CA SER A 360 -6.50 22.27 -18.91
C SER A 360 -5.79 23.33 -18.04
N LYS A 361 -5.97 24.61 -18.42
CA LYS A 361 -5.53 25.74 -17.59
C LYS A 361 -6.29 25.78 -16.26
N ASN A 362 -7.54 25.34 -16.23
CA ASN A 362 -8.38 25.32 -15.03
C ASN A 362 -7.81 24.37 -13.97
N TYR A 363 -7.48 23.14 -14.38
CA TYR A 363 -6.86 22.14 -13.52
C TYR A 363 -5.50 22.60 -12.98
N LYS A 364 -4.60 23.06 -13.87
CA LYS A 364 -3.27 23.56 -13.47
C LYS A 364 -3.37 24.75 -12.50
N SER A 365 -4.27 25.68 -12.79
CA SER A 365 -4.51 26.84 -11.91
C SER A 365 -5.10 26.42 -10.56
N ALA A 366 -5.91 25.36 -10.51
CA ALA A 366 -6.42 24.83 -9.24
C ALA A 366 -5.29 24.26 -8.37
N ILE A 367 -4.39 23.45 -8.94
CA ILE A 367 -3.21 22.94 -8.19
C ILE A 367 -2.41 24.12 -7.60
N GLN A 368 -2.20 25.20 -8.38
CA GLN A 368 -1.51 26.39 -7.88
C GLN A 368 -2.29 27.15 -6.78
N ARG A 369 -3.63 27.16 -6.82
CA ARG A 369 -4.44 27.72 -5.74
C ARG A 369 -4.38 26.87 -4.49
N VAL A 370 -4.44 25.54 -4.62
CA VAL A 370 -4.29 24.61 -3.50
C VAL A 370 -2.91 24.75 -2.86
N ASP A 371 -1.83 24.88 -3.64
CA ASP A 371 -0.48 25.15 -3.12
C ASP A 371 -0.43 26.41 -2.24
N LYS A 372 -1.07 27.51 -2.68
CA LYS A 372 -1.19 28.74 -1.88
C LYS A 372 -1.99 28.52 -0.59
N ARG A 373 -3.05 27.71 -0.62
CA ARG A 373 -3.86 27.40 0.56
C ARG A 373 -3.07 26.55 1.55
N ILE A 374 -2.35 25.53 1.08
CA ILE A 374 -1.39 24.76 1.88
C ILE A 374 -0.38 25.71 2.52
N GLY A 375 0.18 26.65 1.75
CA GLY A 375 1.10 27.68 2.25
C GLY A 375 0.50 28.47 3.42
N SER A 376 -0.75 28.91 3.28
CA SER A 376 -1.48 29.64 4.33
C SER A 376 -1.75 28.83 5.61
N VAL A 377 -1.78 27.49 5.51
CA VAL A 377 -1.90 26.59 6.67
C VAL A 377 -0.54 26.43 7.33
N VAL A 378 0.51 26.14 6.56
CA VAL A 378 1.88 25.97 7.05
C VAL A 378 2.40 27.25 7.72
N ASP A 379 2.25 28.39 7.06
CA ASP A 379 2.72 29.67 7.59
C ASP A 379 1.97 30.02 8.89
N TRP A 380 0.66 29.79 8.95
CA TRP A 380 -0.12 29.99 10.17
C TRP A 380 0.32 29.07 11.31
N LEU A 381 0.62 27.79 11.05
CA LEU A 381 1.16 26.88 12.08
C LEU A 381 2.50 27.39 12.63
N ARG A 382 3.38 27.89 11.76
CA ARG A 382 4.70 28.42 12.14
C ARG A 382 4.60 29.72 12.93
N GLU A 383 3.84 30.69 12.45
CA GLU A 383 3.64 32.00 13.08
C GLU A 383 3.04 31.87 14.49
N ASN A 384 2.18 30.88 14.70
CA ASN A 384 1.55 30.62 15.99
C ASN A 384 2.34 29.64 16.89
N LYS A 385 3.60 29.31 16.55
CA LYS A 385 4.48 28.39 17.29
C LYS A 385 3.88 26.99 17.50
N ARG A 386 3.17 26.49 16.49
CA ARG A 386 2.50 25.18 16.48
C ARG A 386 3.22 24.14 15.61
N GLY A 387 4.32 24.53 14.94
CA GLY A 387 5.08 23.64 14.06
C GLY A 387 6.12 22.75 14.76
N ASP A 388 6.50 23.05 16.00
CA ASP A 388 7.60 22.35 16.68
C ASP A 388 7.25 20.90 17.07
N ASP A 389 5.98 20.60 17.31
CA ASP A 389 5.46 19.27 17.69
C ASP A 389 4.42 18.72 16.69
N THR A 390 4.30 19.36 15.52
CA THR A 390 3.35 19.00 14.47
C THR A 390 4.09 18.62 13.19
N ALA A 391 3.90 17.41 12.69
CA ALA A 391 4.38 17.04 11.36
C ALA A 391 3.33 17.40 10.30
N ILE A 392 3.83 17.82 9.14
CA ILE A 392 3.05 18.18 7.97
C ILE A 392 3.27 17.12 6.91
N VAL A 393 2.19 16.58 6.36
CA VAL A 393 2.19 15.66 5.23
C VAL A 393 1.41 16.31 4.10
N VAL A 394 2.04 16.52 2.94
CA VAL A 394 1.37 16.94 1.72
C VAL A 394 1.40 15.77 0.74
N CYS A 395 0.24 15.32 0.30
CA CYS A 395 0.13 14.18 -0.60
C CYS A 395 -1.01 14.34 -1.59
N SER A 396 -1.18 13.33 -2.43
CA SER A 396 -2.41 13.10 -3.18
C SER A 396 -2.75 11.61 -3.11
N ASP A 397 -4.02 11.31 -3.28
CA ASP A 397 -4.62 10.00 -3.22
C ASP A 397 -4.55 9.30 -4.57
N HIS A 398 -4.79 10.01 -5.67
CA HIS A 398 -4.56 9.56 -7.04
C HIS A 398 -4.27 10.73 -8.00
N GLY A 399 -3.82 10.41 -9.21
CA GLY A 399 -3.76 11.39 -10.30
C GLY A 399 -5.02 11.37 -11.18
N MET A 400 -4.86 11.74 -12.46
CA MET A 400 -5.96 11.92 -13.41
C MET A 400 -5.49 11.69 -14.85
N TYR A 401 -6.28 11.01 -15.68
CA TYR A 401 -5.99 10.78 -17.10
C TYR A 401 -7.10 11.35 -18.01
N ASN A 402 -6.76 12.30 -18.89
CA ASN A 402 -7.76 13.11 -19.60
C ASN A 402 -8.73 13.78 -18.63
N ILE A 403 -9.98 13.34 -18.53
CA ILE A 403 -11.02 13.92 -17.66
C ILE A 403 -11.44 12.98 -16.52
N ASP A 404 -10.80 11.83 -16.35
CA ASP A 404 -11.19 10.85 -15.34
C ASP A 404 -10.01 9.92 -15.00
N HIS A 405 -10.23 8.88 -14.23
CA HIS A 405 -9.27 7.83 -13.95
C HIS A 405 -9.38 6.76 -15.05
N SER A 406 -8.35 5.96 -15.28
CA SER A 406 -8.39 4.85 -16.23
C SER A 406 -8.40 3.49 -15.52
N TYR A 407 -8.88 2.48 -16.23
CA TYR A 407 -8.70 1.09 -15.88
C TYR A 407 -7.26 0.59 -16.09
N LEU A 408 -6.46 1.39 -16.80
CA LEU A 408 -5.13 0.99 -17.25
C LEU A 408 -4.02 1.38 -16.26
N LEU A 409 -4.33 2.20 -15.25
CA LEU A 409 -3.39 2.70 -14.26
C LEU A 409 -2.16 3.36 -14.92
N PHE A 410 -2.43 4.30 -15.84
CA PHE A 410 -1.41 5.09 -16.51
C PHE A 410 -0.55 5.87 -15.51
N ASP A 411 0.66 6.25 -15.90
CA ASP A 411 1.59 6.95 -15.01
C ASP A 411 1.00 8.27 -14.48
N GLU A 412 0.20 8.97 -15.29
CA GLU A 412 -0.49 10.20 -14.94
C GLU A 412 -1.47 10.04 -13.78
N GLU A 413 -2.15 8.90 -13.66
CA GLU A 413 -3.07 8.62 -12.54
C GLU A 413 -2.40 7.85 -11.40
N LYS A 414 -1.35 7.11 -11.71
CA LYS A 414 -0.67 6.20 -10.80
C LYS A 414 0.22 6.94 -9.80
N TYR A 415 1.01 7.90 -10.28
CA TYR A 415 2.02 8.58 -9.49
C TYR A 415 1.49 9.88 -8.90
N VAL A 416 1.67 10.03 -7.58
CA VAL A 416 1.17 11.16 -6.78
C VAL A 416 2.26 11.79 -5.90
N PRO A 417 2.16 13.10 -5.58
CA PRO A 417 3.08 13.73 -4.64
C PRO A 417 3.00 13.12 -3.23
N PHE A 418 4.14 13.09 -2.54
CA PHE A 418 4.22 12.77 -1.12
C PHE A 418 5.44 13.49 -0.51
N ILE A 419 5.15 14.45 0.38
CA ILE A 419 6.11 15.29 1.10
C ILE A 419 5.80 15.20 2.59
N MET A 420 6.84 15.16 3.42
CA MET A 420 6.78 15.28 4.86
C MET A 420 7.68 16.42 5.32
N GLU A 421 7.22 17.22 6.29
CA GLU A 421 7.97 18.31 6.89
C GLU A 421 7.68 18.39 8.39
N GLY A 422 8.63 18.89 9.16
CA GLY A 422 8.53 19.03 10.61
C GLY A 422 9.88 18.86 11.30
N LYS A 423 9.96 19.30 12.55
CA LYS A 423 11.18 19.18 13.38
C LYS A 423 11.51 17.71 13.66
N GLY A 424 12.59 17.20 13.06
CA GLY A 424 12.98 15.79 13.13
C GLY A 424 12.70 15.00 11.84
N ILE A 425 12.10 15.62 10.82
CA ILE A 425 12.04 15.10 9.45
C ILE A 425 13.30 15.56 8.69
N ALA A 426 13.93 14.63 7.96
CA ALA A 426 15.18 14.88 7.26
C ALA A 426 15.01 15.95 6.19
N LYS A 427 15.86 16.99 6.23
CA LYS A 427 15.80 18.14 5.32
C LYS A 427 16.41 17.84 3.96
N GLY A 428 15.75 18.27 2.89
CA GLY A 428 16.17 18.10 1.50
C GLY A 428 16.30 16.65 1.06
N ARG A 429 15.74 15.70 1.82
CA ARG A 429 15.90 14.28 1.58
C ARG A 429 14.93 13.82 0.48
N LYS A 430 15.46 13.10 -0.49
CA LYS A 430 14.67 12.45 -1.54
C LYS A 430 14.66 10.94 -1.33
N VAL A 431 13.49 10.40 -1.04
CA VAL A 431 13.28 8.95 -0.91
C VAL A 431 13.18 8.35 -2.29
N GLN A 432 14.05 7.38 -2.56
CA GLN A 432 14.08 6.62 -3.80
C GLN A 432 13.44 5.25 -3.63
N GLY A 433 12.93 4.71 -4.73
CA GLY A 433 12.29 3.40 -4.78
C GLY A 433 10.77 3.47 -4.78
N ASP A 434 10.15 2.29 -4.81
CA ASP A 434 8.71 2.16 -4.92
C ASP A 434 8.04 2.45 -3.56
N VAL A 435 7.36 3.60 -3.49
CA VAL A 435 6.54 4.02 -2.35
C VAL A 435 5.08 3.89 -2.74
N SER A 436 4.23 3.44 -1.82
CA SER A 436 2.77 3.41 -1.99
C SER A 436 2.09 4.45 -1.11
N ILE A 437 0.91 4.93 -1.51
CA ILE A 437 0.07 5.78 -0.64
C ILE A 437 -0.30 5.10 0.69
N MET A 438 -0.31 3.76 0.74
CA MET A 438 -0.50 3.01 2.00
C MET A 438 0.64 3.25 3.01
N ASP A 439 1.82 3.64 2.53
CA ASP A 439 2.98 3.93 3.36
C ASP A 439 2.82 5.26 4.12
N ILE A 440 1.97 6.16 3.61
CA ILE A 440 1.59 7.42 4.29
C ILE A 440 0.99 7.07 5.65
N GLY A 441 -0.05 6.23 5.68
CA GLY A 441 -0.75 5.88 6.91
C GLY A 441 0.14 5.25 7.98
N LEU A 442 1.02 4.31 7.60
CA LEU A 442 1.94 3.69 8.55
C LEU A 442 3.01 4.64 9.05
N THR A 443 3.51 5.50 8.16
CA THR A 443 4.48 6.53 8.55
C THR A 443 3.83 7.49 9.54
N VAL A 444 2.58 7.90 9.32
CA VAL A 444 1.81 8.73 10.27
C VAL A 444 1.65 8.06 11.65
N CYS A 445 1.30 6.77 11.69
CA CYS A 445 1.25 6.04 12.96
C CYS A 445 2.60 6.02 13.69
N TYR A 446 3.69 5.81 12.94
CA TYR A 446 5.03 5.80 13.49
C TYR A 446 5.43 7.18 14.05
N LEU A 447 5.12 8.26 13.33
CA LEU A 447 5.37 9.64 13.78
C LEU A 447 4.60 9.98 15.06
N LEU A 448 3.35 9.51 15.17
CA LEU A 448 2.50 9.69 16.35
C LEU A 448 2.87 8.75 17.51
N GLY A 449 3.71 7.73 17.30
CA GLY A 449 4.00 6.71 18.31
C GLY A 449 2.77 5.91 18.74
N VAL A 450 1.85 5.63 17.81
CA VAL A 450 0.63 4.86 18.06
C VAL A 450 0.69 3.49 17.37
N PRO A 451 -0.05 2.48 17.86
CA PRO A 451 -0.13 1.19 17.18
C PRO A 451 -0.54 1.31 15.71
N TYR A 452 -0.04 0.40 14.88
CA TYR A 452 -0.47 0.32 13.48
C TYR A 452 -1.86 -0.29 13.35
N PRO A 453 -2.67 0.13 12.36
CA PRO A 453 -3.94 -0.52 12.08
C PRO A 453 -3.77 -2.02 11.81
N LEU A 454 -4.67 -2.82 12.38
CA LEU A 454 -4.74 -4.26 12.14
C LEU A 454 -4.77 -4.54 10.63
N ARG A 455 -4.03 -5.56 10.20
CA ARG A 455 -3.91 -6.01 8.79
C ARG A 455 -3.26 -5.05 7.79
N SER A 456 -2.75 -3.89 8.24
CA SER A 456 -1.96 -2.97 7.41
C SER A 456 -0.88 -3.70 6.59
N LYS A 457 -0.54 -3.19 5.40
CA LYS A 457 0.38 -3.83 4.45
C LYS A 457 1.49 -2.93 3.91
N GLY A 458 1.40 -1.61 4.04
CA GLY A 458 2.49 -0.71 3.63
C GLY A 458 3.76 -0.85 4.47
N ARG A 459 4.68 0.08 4.27
CA ARG A 459 5.92 0.24 5.04
C ARG A 459 6.00 1.61 5.71
N VAL A 460 6.84 1.71 6.73
CA VAL A 460 7.20 2.99 7.35
C VAL A 460 8.39 3.59 6.59
N LEU A 461 8.28 4.86 6.18
CA LEU A 461 9.38 5.61 5.59
C LEU A 461 10.32 6.11 6.69
N VAL A 462 11.00 5.18 7.34
CA VAL A 462 11.98 5.50 8.39
C VAL A 462 13.03 6.46 7.86
N GLU A 463 13.45 6.30 6.61
CA GLU A 463 14.46 7.12 5.94
C GLU A 463 14.09 8.62 5.81
N ALA A 464 12.86 8.99 6.13
CA ALA A 464 12.41 10.37 6.20
C ALA A 464 12.69 11.05 7.55
N ILE A 465 13.13 10.31 8.57
CA ILE A 465 13.31 10.82 9.93
C ILE A 465 14.81 11.06 10.17
N GLU A 466 15.18 12.24 10.69
CA GLU A 466 16.58 12.67 10.90
C GLU A 466 17.38 11.68 11.77
N GLU A 467 16.75 11.12 12.80
CA GLU A 467 17.38 10.17 13.72
C GLU A 467 17.51 8.74 13.15
N SER A 468 16.90 8.45 12.00
CA SER A 468 17.02 7.12 11.38
C SER A 468 18.39 6.99 10.70
N ASN A 469 19.37 6.57 11.48
CA ASN A 469 20.62 6.13 10.89
C ASN A 469 20.27 4.88 10.06
N LYS A 470 20.15 5.01 8.74
CA LYS A 470 19.76 3.92 7.81
C LYS A 470 20.51 2.61 8.11
N LYS A 471 21.77 2.74 8.53
CA LYS A 471 22.63 1.66 9.03
C LYS A 471 22.00 0.85 10.18
N ILE A 472 21.44 1.51 11.20
CA ILE A 472 20.79 0.89 12.36
C ILE A 472 19.52 0.13 11.98
N VAL A 473 18.76 0.66 11.00
CA VAL A 473 17.54 -0.02 10.51
C VAL A 473 17.91 -1.25 9.69
N ASP A 474 18.86 -1.12 8.76
CA ASP A 474 19.34 -2.24 7.94
C ASP A 474 19.94 -3.34 8.84
N GLU A 475 20.69 -2.97 9.88
CA GLU A 475 21.21 -3.87 10.93
C GLU A 475 20.08 -4.57 11.69
N ARG A 476 19.05 -3.85 12.14
CA ARG A 476 17.90 -4.45 12.84
C ARG A 476 17.11 -5.43 11.97
N ILE A 477 16.92 -5.13 10.70
CA ILE A 477 16.21 -6.02 9.76
C ILE A 477 17.03 -7.29 9.52
N ALA A 478 18.35 -7.15 9.30
CA ALA A 478 19.24 -8.30 9.16
C ALA A 478 19.21 -9.21 10.39
N LEU A 479 19.27 -8.62 11.59
CA LEU A 479 19.20 -9.37 12.85
C LEU A 479 17.88 -10.11 13.02
N LEU A 480 16.73 -9.46 12.72
CA LEU A 480 15.42 -10.09 12.82
C LEU A 480 15.24 -11.23 11.80
N PHE A 481 15.77 -11.06 10.59
CA PHE A 481 15.72 -12.10 9.56
C PHE A 481 16.54 -13.33 10.00
N ASN A 482 17.75 -13.11 10.53
CA ASN A 482 18.59 -14.18 11.06
C ASN A 482 17.88 -14.92 12.21
N GLU A 483 17.24 -14.20 13.14
CA GLU A 483 16.47 -14.81 14.23
C GLU A 483 15.36 -15.74 13.72
N ILE A 484 14.53 -15.25 12.78
CA ILE A 484 13.42 -16.04 12.20
C ILE A 484 13.95 -17.26 11.43
N HIS A 485 14.98 -17.07 10.61
CA HIS A 485 15.56 -18.14 9.81
C HIS A 485 16.08 -19.28 10.69
N HIS A 486 16.84 -18.94 11.73
CA HIS A 486 17.41 -19.94 12.64
C HIS A 486 16.37 -20.53 13.59
N ASP A 487 15.33 -19.81 13.98
CA ASP A 487 14.19 -20.41 14.72
C ASP A 487 13.49 -21.51 13.90
N LEU A 488 13.35 -21.32 12.58
CA LEU A 488 12.74 -22.31 11.69
C LEU A 488 13.65 -23.52 11.43
N GLU A 489 14.96 -23.30 11.36
CA GLU A 489 15.94 -24.34 11.07
C GLU A 489 16.38 -25.14 12.30
N ALA A 490 16.20 -24.60 13.51
CA ALA A 490 16.75 -25.13 14.75
C ALA A 490 16.51 -26.64 14.99
N SER A 491 15.37 -27.20 14.55
CA SER A 491 15.06 -28.62 14.72
C SER A 491 15.95 -29.57 13.91
N ASP A 492 16.50 -29.10 12.79
CA ASP A 492 17.28 -29.90 11.85
C ASP A 492 18.67 -29.33 11.57
N TYR A 493 19.03 -28.19 12.17
CA TYR A 493 20.31 -27.49 11.96
C TYR A 493 21.54 -28.41 12.00
N ASP A 494 21.67 -29.26 13.01
CA ASP A 494 22.80 -30.21 13.13
C ASP A 494 22.89 -31.22 11.98
N LYS A 495 21.74 -31.64 11.43
CA LYS A 495 21.68 -32.58 10.30
C LYS A 495 21.97 -31.86 8.98
N SER A 496 21.55 -30.61 8.87
CA SER A 496 21.77 -29.75 7.71
C SER A 496 23.22 -29.27 7.60
N HIS A 497 23.95 -29.23 8.72
CA HIS A 497 25.33 -28.73 8.80
C HIS A 497 26.34 -29.76 9.35
N PRO A 498 26.47 -30.96 8.73
CA PRO A 498 27.44 -31.96 9.16
C PRO A 498 28.89 -31.48 9.06
N GLU A 499 29.18 -30.52 8.19
CA GLU A 499 30.49 -29.88 8.03
C GLU A 499 30.93 -29.15 9.31
N ILE A 500 30.00 -28.50 10.02
CA ILE A 500 30.28 -27.86 11.31
C ILE A 500 30.44 -28.93 12.38
N MET A 501 29.47 -29.85 12.47
CA MET A 501 29.38 -30.84 13.55
C MET A 501 30.55 -31.83 13.55
N VAL A 502 31.02 -32.24 12.37
CA VAL A 502 32.11 -33.21 12.22
C VAL A 502 33.44 -32.52 11.94
N GLY A 503 33.46 -31.50 11.07
CA GLY A 503 34.68 -30.88 10.57
C GLY A 503 35.41 -30.01 11.59
N ASP A 504 34.69 -29.17 12.33
CA ASP A 504 35.31 -28.16 13.21
C ASP A 504 35.62 -28.68 14.61
N SER A 505 35.04 -29.82 14.98
CA SER A 505 35.17 -30.41 16.32
C SER A 505 36.64 -30.63 16.70
N LYS A 506 37.43 -31.19 15.78
CA LYS A 506 38.87 -31.44 15.97
C LYS A 506 39.66 -30.16 16.18
N TRP A 507 39.35 -29.10 15.43
CA TRP A 507 40.01 -27.81 15.56
C TRP A 507 39.70 -27.17 16.92
N TYR A 508 38.43 -27.18 17.34
CA TYR A 508 38.04 -26.68 18.65
C TYR A 508 38.70 -27.46 19.78
N ILE A 509 38.76 -28.79 19.69
CA ILE A 509 39.46 -29.62 20.69
C ILE A 509 40.94 -29.22 20.80
N GLU A 510 41.63 -29.05 19.67
CA GLU A 510 43.03 -28.60 19.65
C GLU A 510 43.20 -27.23 20.31
N LYS A 511 42.37 -26.25 19.95
CA LYS A 511 42.46 -24.89 20.51
C LYS A 511 42.09 -24.83 21.99
N LEU A 512 41.07 -25.57 22.41
CA LEU A 512 40.68 -25.68 23.82
C LEU A 512 41.78 -26.33 24.65
N ASN A 513 42.42 -27.41 24.15
CA ASN A 513 43.58 -28.01 24.82
C ASN A 513 44.75 -27.02 24.95
N LEU A 514 45.07 -26.27 23.89
CA LEU A 514 46.11 -25.24 23.94
C LEU A 514 45.78 -24.13 24.95
N ILE A 515 44.52 -23.74 25.08
CA ILE A 515 44.10 -22.73 26.06
C ILE A 515 44.22 -23.29 27.47
N ARG A 516 43.75 -24.52 27.70
CA ARG A 516 43.87 -25.20 28.99
C ARG A 516 45.34 -25.30 29.43
N ASP A 517 46.20 -25.81 28.55
CA ASP A 517 47.60 -26.10 28.86
C ASP A 517 48.44 -24.82 29.05
N ASN A 518 48.05 -23.70 28.42
CA ASN A 518 48.69 -22.39 28.61
C ASN A 518 48.08 -21.55 29.73
N SER A 519 46.98 -21.99 30.34
CA SER A 519 46.32 -21.27 31.43
C SER A 519 46.83 -21.76 32.78
N ASN A 520 47.41 -20.86 33.59
CA ASN A 520 47.72 -21.14 35.00
C ASN A 520 46.44 -21.17 35.89
N ARG A 521 45.24 -21.28 35.29
CA ARG A 521 43.95 -21.15 35.97
C ARG A 521 43.30 -22.53 36.10
N SER A 522 42.82 -22.85 37.30
CA SER A 522 42.13 -24.10 37.60
C SER A 522 40.68 -24.14 37.09
N SER A 523 40.13 -23.01 36.64
CA SER A 523 38.78 -22.89 36.10
C SER A 523 38.66 -21.65 35.19
N ILE A 524 37.82 -21.75 34.14
CA ILE A 524 37.68 -20.77 33.06
C ILE A 524 36.20 -20.38 32.92
N ASP A 525 35.89 -19.08 32.95
CA ASP A 525 34.55 -18.59 32.61
C ASP A 525 34.41 -18.40 31.10
N VAL A 526 33.40 -19.01 30.49
CA VAL A 526 33.23 -19.06 29.03
C VAL A 526 31.91 -18.41 28.61
N LEU A 527 31.97 -17.57 27.57
CA LEU A 527 30.82 -17.12 26.80
C LEU A 527 30.86 -17.76 25.42
N ASP A 528 29.86 -18.57 25.09
CA ASP A 528 29.60 -19.08 23.75
C ASP A 528 28.65 -18.11 23.03
N PHE A 529 29.21 -17.19 22.25
CA PHE A 529 28.49 -16.10 21.59
C PHE A 529 27.99 -16.54 20.21
N GLY A 530 26.67 -16.56 20.03
CA GLY A 530 26.02 -17.22 18.89
C GLY A 530 26.14 -18.74 19.00
N CYS A 531 25.73 -19.30 20.16
CA CYS A 531 25.97 -20.71 20.47
C CYS A 531 25.21 -21.69 19.56
N GLY A 532 24.20 -21.21 18.82
CA GLY A 532 23.33 -22.05 17.99
C GLY A 532 22.74 -23.19 18.81
N THR A 533 22.79 -24.41 18.28
CA THR A 533 22.37 -25.64 18.96
C THR A 533 23.38 -26.15 20.02
N GLY A 534 24.37 -25.34 20.40
CA GLY A 534 25.35 -25.64 21.46
C GLY A 534 26.52 -26.52 21.02
N PHE A 535 26.96 -26.43 19.76
CA PHE A 535 28.07 -27.25 19.21
C PHE A 535 29.39 -27.09 19.98
N VAL A 536 29.86 -25.85 20.14
CA VAL A 536 31.14 -25.56 20.80
C VAL A 536 31.06 -25.94 22.29
N SER A 537 29.98 -25.51 22.95
CA SER A 537 29.66 -25.89 24.32
C SER A 537 29.62 -27.42 24.55
N LYS A 538 29.06 -28.19 23.61
CA LYS A 538 29.02 -29.66 23.70
C LYS A 538 30.41 -30.27 23.54
N THR A 539 31.20 -29.71 22.64
CA THR A 539 32.60 -30.09 22.42
C THR A 539 33.43 -29.87 23.69
N MET A 540 33.24 -28.73 24.38
CA MET A 540 33.86 -28.47 25.68
C MET A 540 33.45 -29.50 26.74
N GLN A 541 32.15 -29.81 26.84
CA GLN A 541 31.61 -30.79 27.78
C GLN A 541 32.22 -32.19 27.57
N GLN A 542 32.30 -32.65 26.32
CA GLN A 542 32.82 -33.98 25.96
C GLN A 542 34.33 -34.14 26.19
N ASN A 543 35.07 -33.02 26.22
CA ASN A 543 36.53 -33.02 26.40
C ASN A 543 36.96 -32.60 27.81
N ASN A 544 36.01 -32.58 28.77
CA ASN A 544 36.24 -32.19 30.16
C ASN A 544 36.98 -30.84 30.29
N PHE A 545 36.61 -29.86 29.46
CA PHE A 545 37.19 -28.52 29.56
C PHE A 545 36.79 -27.88 30.90
N PRO A 546 37.72 -27.24 31.64
CA PRO A 546 37.48 -26.79 33.01
C PRO A 546 36.65 -25.49 33.07
N CYS A 547 35.35 -25.59 32.76
CA CYS A 547 34.42 -24.46 32.85
C CYS A 547 33.92 -24.24 34.29
N SER A 548 34.20 -23.09 34.89
CA SER A 548 33.53 -22.64 36.13
C SER A 548 32.12 -22.15 35.87
N LYS A 549 31.95 -21.43 34.76
CA LYS A 549 30.70 -20.82 34.32
C LYS A 549 30.66 -20.89 32.80
N LEU A 550 29.54 -21.37 32.25
CA LEU A 550 29.29 -21.40 30.81
C LEU A 550 28.03 -20.59 30.51
N VAL A 551 28.17 -19.54 29.70
CA VAL A 551 27.05 -18.75 29.22
C VAL A 551 26.89 -18.99 27.73
N CYS A 552 25.75 -19.53 27.33
CA CYS A 552 25.38 -19.73 25.93
C CYS A 552 24.44 -18.60 25.50
N LEU A 553 24.86 -17.81 24.51
CA LEU A 553 24.09 -16.69 23.99
C LEU A 553 23.67 -16.95 22.57
N ASP A 554 22.36 -16.88 22.29
CA ASP A 554 21.83 -16.88 20.93
C ASP A 554 20.50 -16.10 20.89
N PRO A 555 20.27 -15.19 19.93
CA PRO A 555 18.99 -14.50 19.81
C PRO A 555 17.83 -15.46 19.50
N SER A 556 18.08 -16.56 18.77
CA SER A 556 17.07 -17.54 18.37
C SER A 556 16.63 -18.41 19.55
N SER A 557 15.32 -18.37 19.85
CA SER A 557 14.73 -19.19 20.89
C SER A 557 14.74 -20.68 20.53
N GLY A 558 14.58 -21.01 19.26
CA GLY A 558 14.70 -22.37 18.73
C GLY A 558 16.09 -22.96 18.95
N MET A 559 17.14 -22.20 18.64
CA MET A 559 18.53 -22.60 18.83
C MET A 559 18.85 -22.85 20.30
N LEU A 560 18.45 -21.93 21.20
CA LEU A 560 18.64 -22.10 22.64
C LEU A 560 17.93 -23.34 23.19
N ASN A 561 16.71 -23.63 22.74
CA ASN A 561 15.99 -24.83 23.14
C ASN A 561 16.72 -26.12 22.70
N ALA A 562 17.25 -26.14 21.47
CA ALA A 562 18.06 -27.26 20.98
C ALA A 562 19.37 -27.42 21.79
N ALA A 563 20.06 -26.31 22.08
CA ALA A 563 21.25 -26.30 22.91
C ALA A 563 20.97 -26.79 24.33
N GLN A 564 19.86 -26.36 24.93
CA GLN A 564 19.44 -26.78 26.27
C GLN A 564 19.20 -28.29 26.35
N ASN A 565 18.56 -28.87 25.33
CA ASN A 565 18.39 -30.32 25.23
C ASN A 565 19.74 -31.05 25.09
N LYS A 566 20.66 -30.52 24.26
CA LYS A 566 21.97 -31.13 23.99
C LYS A 566 22.94 -31.05 25.19
N LEU A 567 22.86 -29.96 25.95
CA LEU A 567 23.74 -29.63 27.08
C LEU A 567 23.12 -30.02 28.43
N ASN A 568 22.03 -30.79 28.44
CA ASN A 568 21.40 -31.24 29.67
C ASN A 568 22.43 -31.93 30.60
N GLY A 569 22.40 -31.58 31.89
CA GLY A 569 23.35 -32.06 32.89
C GLY A 569 24.70 -31.33 32.95
N THR A 570 24.90 -30.25 32.18
CA THR A 570 26.11 -29.41 32.30
C THR A 570 26.02 -28.50 33.54
N PRO A 571 26.98 -28.54 34.48
CA PRO A 571 26.98 -27.67 35.65
C PRO A 571 27.24 -26.21 35.29
N ASN A 572 26.68 -25.27 36.07
CA ASN A 572 26.92 -23.81 35.95
C ASN A 572 26.68 -23.23 34.55
N LEU A 573 25.66 -23.75 33.85
CA LEU A 573 25.23 -23.32 32.53
C LEU A 573 24.10 -22.28 32.62
N LYS A 574 24.22 -21.18 31.86
CA LYS A 574 23.19 -20.15 31.71
C LYS A 574 22.94 -19.90 30.21
N PHE A 575 21.67 -19.80 29.82
CA PHE A 575 21.28 -19.37 28.48
C PHE A 575 20.77 -17.92 28.53
N VAL A 576 21.17 -17.10 27.55
CA VAL A 576 20.72 -15.71 27.42
C VAL A 576 20.45 -15.38 25.95
N ARG A 577 19.60 -14.40 25.69
CA ARG A 577 19.23 -14.01 24.33
C ARG A 577 19.98 -12.77 23.85
N SER A 578 20.62 -12.05 24.77
CA SER A 578 21.32 -10.82 24.46
C SER A 578 22.45 -10.53 25.44
N LEU A 579 23.45 -9.76 24.98
CA LEU A 579 24.53 -9.24 25.82
C LEU A 579 23.99 -8.33 26.96
N ASN A 580 22.78 -7.78 26.80
CA ASN A 580 22.13 -6.95 27.80
C ASN A 580 21.79 -7.72 29.10
N GLU A 581 21.61 -9.03 29.02
CA GLU A 581 21.30 -9.88 30.18
C GLU A 581 22.55 -10.26 31.00
N ILE A 582 23.74 -9.88 30.51
CA ILE A 582 25.04 -10.21 31.09
C ILE A 582 26.00 -9.02 31.13
N GLN A 583 25.49 -7.78 31.09
CA GLN A 583 26.32 -6.55 31.00
C GLN A 583 27.40 -6.42 32.10
N ASN A 584 27.17 -7.05 33.26
CA ASN A 584 28.09 -7.02 34.40
C ASN A 584 29.02 -8.25 34.47
N ASP A 585 28.87 -9.21 33.55
CA ASP A 585 29.69 -10.43 33.51
C ASP A 585 30.95 -10.20 32.68
N THR A 586 32.04 -10.89 33.04
CA THR A 586 33.28 -10.95 32.25
C THR A 586 33.77 -12.38 32.15
N PHE A 587 34.48 -12.69 31.06
CA PHE A 587 34.84 -14.06 30.67
C PHE A 587 36.34 -14.18 30.39
N ASP A 588 36.85 -15.37 30.62
CA ASP A 588 38.22 -15.77 30.30
C ASP A 588 38.36 -16.19 28.84
N LEU A 589 37.28 -16.76 28.29
CA LEU A 589 37.19 -17.22 26.92
C LEU A 589 35.85 -16.82 26.31
N ILE A 590 35.88 -16.23 25.13
CA ILE A 590 34.69 -16.04 24.30
C ILE A 590 34.86 -16.90 23.05
N THR A 591 33.88 -17.77 22.77
CA THR A 591 33.83 -18.54 21.52
C THR A 591 32.83 -17.93 20.56
N VAL A 592 33.21 -17.90 19.29
CA VAL A 592 32.40 -17.39 18.18
C VAL A 592 32.51 -18.41 17.06
N ASN A 593 31.42 -19.04 16.63
CA ASN A 593 31.48 -20.07 15.58
C ASN A 593 30.38 -19.86 14.54
N SER A 594 30.75 -19.61 13.28
CA SER A 594 29.77 -19.31 12.22
C SER A 594 28.88 -18.11 12.55
N VAL A 595 29.43 -17.04 13.12
CA VAL A 595 28.66 -15.89 13.62
C VAL A 595 29.02 -14.59 12.92
N LEU A 596 30.31 -14.32 12.71
CA LEU A 596 30.79 -13.01 12.27
C LEU A 596 30.19 -12.58 10.92
N HIS A 597 29.98 -13.52 10.00
CA HIS A 597 29.41 -13.25 8.68
C HIS A 597 27.91 -12.90 8.68
N HIS A 598 27.20 -13.10 9.80
CA HIS A 598 25.83 -12.63 9.98
C HIS A 598 25.75 -11.15 10.37
N PHE A 599 26.88 -10.53 10.70
CA PHE A 599 26.97 -9.13 11.09
C PHE A 599 27.55 -8.27 9.97
N PRO A 600 26.97 -7.08 9.69
CA PRO A 600 27.48 -6.20 8.65
C PRO A 600 28.82 -5.54 9.00
N ASN A 601 29.17 -5.45 10.28
CA ASN A 601 30.45 -4.93 10.75
C ASN A 601 31.08 -5.86 11.81
N PRO A 602 31.76 -6.94 11.39
CA PRO A 602 32.39 -7.90 12.31
C PRO A 602 33.41 -7.25 13.27
N GLY A 603 34.12 -6.21 12.83
CA GLY A 603 35.13 -5.53 13.65
C GLY A 603 34.52 -4.83 14.87
N GLU A 604 33.36 -4.21 14.71
CA GLU A 604 32.61 -3.55 15.79
C GLU A 604 32.02 -4.55 16.79
N LEU A 605 31.60 -5.73 16.28
CA LEU A 605 31.20 -6.84 17.14
C LEU A 605 32.37 -7.33 18.00
N ILE A 606 33.55 -7.54 17.42
CA ILE A 606 34.74 -7.95 18.18
C ILE A 606 35.09 -6.92 19.26
N GLN A 607 35.11 -5.62 18.93
CA GLN A 607 35.32 -4.56 19.93
C GLN A 607 34.26 -4.59 21.04
N THR A 608 33.03 -4.99 20.71
CA THR A 608 31.98 -5.16 21.71
C THR A 608 32.25 -6.35 22.62
N LEU A 609 32.64 -7.50 22.07
CA LEU A 609 32.97 -8.70 22.83
C LEU A 609 34.23 -8.53 23.69
N GLU A 610 35.21 -7.74 23.25
CA GLU A 610 36.40 -7.40 24.03
C GLU A 610 36.06 -6.75 25.38
N ARG A 611 34.97 -5.99 25.47
CA ARG A 611 34.50 -5.39 26.73
C ARG A 611 34.04 -6.43 27.77
N PHE A 612 33.70 -7.63 27.31
CA PHE A 612 33.32 -8.75 28.16
C PHE A 612 34.51 -9.66 28.49
N LEU A 613 35.73 -9.37 28.03
CA LEU A 613 36.92 -10.13 28.39
C LEU A 613 37.54 -9.64 29.69
N LYS A 614 37.96 -10.59 30.53
CA LYS A 614 38.90 -10.31 31.62
C LYS A 614 40.28 -9.96 31.06
N PRO A 615 41.14 -9.25 31.80
CA PRO A 615 42.52 -9.01 31.41
C PRO A 615 43.25 -10.34 31.08
N GLY A 616 43.79 -10.43 29.85
CA GLY A 616 44.44 -11.63 29.34
C GLY A 616 43.50 -12.73 28.81
N GLY A 617 42.19 -12.46 28.78
CA GLY A 617 41.19 -13.33 28.16
C GLY A 617 41.34 -13.41 26.64
N ARG A 618 40.72 -14.42 26.03
CA ARG A 618 40.86 -14.70 24.59
C ARG A 618 39.51 -14.83 23.90
N ILE A 619 39.45 -14.41 22.63
CA ILE A 619 38.37 -14.76 21.71
C ILE A 619 38.90 -15.82 20.75
N ILE A 620 38.15 -16.90 20.53
CA ILE A 620 38.44 -17.87 19.47
C ILE A 620 37.27 -18.00 18.52
N GLY A 621 37.59 -17.90 17.23
CA GLY A 621 36.64 -17.90 16.12
C GLY A 621 36.81 -19.14 15.23
N GLY A 622 35.74 -19.88 14.96
CA GLY A 622 35.71 -21.03 14.05
C GLY A 622 34.70 -20.85 12.93
N HIS A 623 34.90 -21.56 11.81
CA HIS A 623 33.96 -21.62 10.69
C HIS A 623 33.52 -20.26 10.11
N GLU A 624 34.43 -19.29 10.07
CA GLU A 624 34.17 -17.99 9.44
C GLU A 624 34.69 -17.96 7.99
N PRO A 625 34.01 -17.27 7.06
CA PRO A 625 34.49 -17.10 5.71
C PRO A 625 35.87 -16.44 5.71
N ASN A 626 36.88 -17.11 5.15
CA ASN A 626 38.22 -16.55 5.06
C ASN A 626 38.39 -15.68 3.80
N LEU A 627 39.37 -14.77 3.83
CA LEU A 627 39.78 -13.97 2.65
C LEU A 627 40.12 -14.86 1.43
N SER A 628 40.60 -16.08 1.65
CA SER A 628 40.92 -17.03 0.58
C SER A 628 39.67 -17.50 -0.20
N PHE A 629 38.50 -17.54 0.44
CA PHE A 629 37.21 -17.89 -0.16
C PHE A 629 36.67 -16.75 -1.03
N THR A 630 36.88 -15.48 -0.62
CA THR A 630 36.47 -14.31 -1.41
C THR A 630 37.31 -14.14 -2.68
N TYR A 631 38.53 -14.66 -2.72
CA TYR A 631 39.38 -14.71 -3.92
C TYR A 631 39.27 -16.02 -4.71
N ASN A 632 38.39 -16.95 -4.34
CA ASN A 632 38.22 -18.21 -5.07
C ASN A 632 37.49 -17.96 -6.42
N PRO A 633 38.11 -18.29 -7.58
CA PRO A 633 37.53 -18.00 -8.90
C PRO A 633 36.17 -18.68 -9.14
N LEU A 634 35.97 -19.89 -8.60
CA LEU A 634 34.72 -20.63 -8.70
C LEU A 634 33.62 -20.02 -7.84
N ALA A 635 33.96 -19.57 -6.62
CA ALA A 635 33.02 -18.87 -5.75
C ALA A 635 32.60 -17.52 -6.35
N MET A 636 33.53 -16.76 -6.93
CA MET A 636 33.23 -15.51 -7.65
C MET A 636 32.35 -15.77 -8.88
N LEU A 637 32.60 -16.84 -9.64
CA LEU A 637 31.78 -17.21 -10.79
C LEU A 637 30.36 -17.62 -10.37
N ALA A 638 30.24 -18.46 -9.34
CA ALA A 638 28.95 -18.89 -8.79
C ALA A 638 28.15 -17.69 -8.26
N ALA A 639 28.78 -16.76 -7.55
CA ALA A 639 28.12 -15.56 -7.06
C ALA A 639 27.71 -14.60 -8.19
N ARG A 640 28.51 -14.48 -9.26
CA ARG A 640 28.13 -13.72 -10.47
C ARG A 640 26.93 -14.34 -11.16
N LEU A 641 26.87 -15.66 -11.27
CA LEU A 641 25.72 -16.39 -11.84
C LEU A 641 24.47 -16.20 -10.97
N TYR A 642 24.61 -16.35 -9.65
CA TYR A 642 23.53 -16.11 -8.69
C TYR A 642 22.99 -14.68 -8.75
N LYS A 643 23.88 -13.68 -8.90
CA LYS A 643 23.50 -12.28 -9.10
C LYS A 643 22.76 -12.06 -10.41
N LYS A 644 23.13 -12.78 -11.48
CA LYS A 644 22.50 -12.67 -12.80
C LYS A 644 21.07 -13.23 -12.84
N ILE A 645 20.73 -14.17 -11.96
CA ILE A 645 19.38 -14.72 -11.81
C ILE A 645 18.55 -14.00 -10.74
N GLY A 646 18.98 -12.81 -10.30
CA GLY A 646 18.22 -11.95 -9.39
C GLY A 646 18.57 -12.09 -7.91
N GLY A 647 19.54 -12.95 -7.56
CA GLY A 647 20.06 -13.05 -6.20
C GLY A 647 20.86 -11.81 -5.79
N ARG A 648 20.82 -11.43 -4.51
CA ARG A 648 21.64 -10.33 -3.96
C ARG A 648 22.64 -10.91 -2.97
N VAL A 649 23.92 -10.86 -3.30
CA VAL A 649 25.02 -11.16 -2.36
C VAL A 649 25.96 -9.96 -2.37
N SER A 650 26.22 -9.39 -1.19
CA SER A 650 27.33 -8.47 -0.96
C SER A 650 28.43 -9.24 -0.25
N PHE A 651 29.58 -9.38 -0.89
CA PHE A 651 30.79 -9.78 -0.19
C PHE A 651 31.38 -8.55 0.51
N PRO A 652 32.05 -8.73 1.67
CA PRO A 652 32.89 -7.69 2.26
C PRO A 652 33.97 -7.21 1.28
#